data_AF-A0A672PVJ8-F1
#
_entry.id   AF-A0A672PVJ8-F1
#
_cell.length_a   1.000
_cell.length_b   1.000
_cell.length_c   1.000
_cell.angle_alpha   90.00
_cell.angle_beta   90.00
_cell.angle_gamma   90.00
#
_symmetry.space_group_name_H-M   'P 1'
#
loop_
_entity.id
_entity.type
_entity.pdbx_description
1 polymer ?
#
loop_
_entity_poly.entity_id
_entity_poly.type
_entity_poly.pdbx_seq_one_letter_code
_entity_poly.pdbx_strand_id
1 'polypeptide(L)'
;MDVYDPQTLGIVVFGGFMVFSAIGITLVSTFSMKETSYEEALAKQRQDSGKIQPQRSDKKKKASEKKNKAKKKEEKPNGNLPEPEPEPILEPVVENSEPKTVPQPEPEVKPKPVVPEPAPKIVECPDPPTVSDVVPPLAPSPKEKKKKVAKVELAPVKPVEVPEVVVKVEPVVAEVAVKASVAPEVAVPPKAEEPKTEAPTKKKSKKKAEPVATVETVNVPQPSPYKNLVSSLNSASFSESETQKLFEIISKKAGKDSWQLASQKGDPLAALKKQLEEKEKQLTAEQGNVAAAKTRVKELTKELSSAKSKMTSVETRMSSELSARGQEIAALQARMQASYQEHVKETQQLNSKIQSLQEQLENGPNAQLARLQQENSILRDALNQATSQAESRQNAELAKFRQDCVRLNRELKERTATQHAEEERRKTLETKMAAAEEQLAQTKVSHVEAEQALQKKLDRISEELREAQHGSTIFQAQVDAAKEQAKTLTELQERMRATETELKDRCEELEILKEEKPSVETEATAQAEIQYFDVFVCSLKEREGQLTSLEVEFNQLREELVTVKRTLAEETQNRVNVADTTWREYTAEIDQLKTSLKEKEDLVASLQAQLEKMESVTEAEPPFENLEKDARMISLEEELQQLKEKMERMKAKSNSEIEQQLSSFQTDTRNAFQKLFPHISIDTHQSNWLEAFTHEAQMTLTHNQQSPAEQQHTVSSSDSTDLQQKLALSEESQRSLNAECEQYRSTLSETESMLKVLQKSVEDGELECKSKILDAEQQKQAALDQVKVLEETIEKMNVERQDTDQLKGQVMLLEAQLEKQLESITISQTYTEEMSQLKALLSETQVQLLSANSEAQQQRAELSLVSLTSVCLRMHRLEKEKKLTRDLGQVATKLQHLLKSTQEELDKEKETMKNLQEQLHGKVHYEHFPDNHKCRAVNLC
;
A
#
# COMPACT_ATOMS: atom_id res chain seq x y z
N MET A 1 25.26 15.30 -39.93
CA MET A 1 23.81 15.02 -40.02
C MET A 1 23.18 15.72 -38.83
N ASP A 2 22.24 16.63 -39.07
CA ASP A 2 21.57 17.36 -37.99
C ASP A 2 20.69 16.42 -37.18
N VAL A 3 20.93 16.39 -35.87
CA VAL A 3 20.21 15.53 -34.90
C VAL A 3 18.76 16.00 -34.69
N TYR A 4 18.38 17.14 -35.29
CA TYR A 4 17.06 17.76 -35.21
C TYR A 4 16.21 17.62 -36.49
N ASP A 5 16.67 16.86 -37.48
CA ASP A 5 15.79 16.51 -38.61
C ASP A 5 14.66 15.55 -38.12
N PRO A 6 13.37 15.91 -38.31
CA PRO A 6 12.25 15.09 -37.87
C PRO A 6 12.17 13.72 -38.55
N GLN A 7 12.75 13.54 -39.75
CA GLN A 7 12.83 12.20 -40.37
C GLN A 7 13.86 11.32 -39.65
N THR A 8 15.05 11.86 -39.37
CA THR A 8 16.10 11.19 -38.60
C THR A 8 15.63 10.86 -37.18
N LEU A 9 14.95 11.78 -36.49
CA LEU A 9 14.36 11.52 -35.17
C LEU A 9 13.30 10.43 -35.23
N GLY A 10 12.44 10.45 -36.26
CA GLY A 10 11.45 9.39 -36.51
C GLY A 10 12.10 8.01 -36.67
N ILE A 11 13.16 7.91 -37.47
CA ILE A 11 13.91 6.65 -37.69
C ILE A 11 14.56 6.14 -36.39
N VAL A 12 15.14 7.02 -35.57
CA VAL A 12 15.75 6.62 -34.28
C VAL A 12 14.72 6.11 -33.29
N VAL A 13 13.57 6.80 -33.15
CA VAL A 13 12.49 6.38 -32.24
C VAL A 13 11.85 5.07 -32.71
N PHE A 14 11.55 4.93 -34.01
CA PHE A 14 10.96 3.72 -34.56
C PHE A 14 11.94 2.53 -34.51
N GLY A 15 13.22 2.77 -34.80
CA GLY A 15 14.28 1.77 -34.67
C GLY A 15 14.45 1.29 -33.23
N GLY A 16 14.46 2.22 -32.26
CA GLY A 16 14.45 1.88 -30.83
C GLY A 16 13.25 1.01 -30.46
N PHE A 17 12.03 1.40 -30.85
CA PHE A 17 10.83 0.64 -30.54
C PHE A 17 10.83 -0.77 -31.16
N MET A 18 11.37 -0.91 -32.38
CA MET A 18 11.49 -2.20 -33.05
C MET A 18 12.52 -3.12 -32.35
N VAL A 19 13.64 -2.57 -31.87
CA VAL A 19 14.65 -3.32 -31.09
C VAL A 19 14.09 -3.75 -29.73
N PHE A 20 13.43 -2.86 -28.98
CA PHE A 20 12.77 -3.24 -27.72
C PHE A 20 11.67 -4.28 -27.92
N SER A 21 10.93 -4.21 -29.03
CA SER A 21 9.93 -5.23 -29.39
C SER A 21 10.58 -6.59 -29.71
N ALA A 22 11.70 -6.61 -30.43
CA ALA A 22 12.45 -7.85 -30.71
C ALA A 22 13.05 -8.47 -29.43
N ILE A 23 13.55 -7.65 -28.51
CA ILE A 23 14.02 -8.09 -27.19
C ILE A 23 12.84 -8.64 -26.36
N GLY A 24 11.68 -7.98 -26.37
CA GLY A 24 10.46 -8.47 -25.72
C GLY A 24 10.01 -9.83 -26.26
N ILE A 25 9.95 -10.00 -27.58
CA ILE A 25 9.56 -11.25 -28.23
C ILE A 25 10.58 -12.37 -27.94
N THR A 26 11.87 -12.09 -27.97
CA THR A 26 12.91 -13.11 -27.65
C THR A 26 12.92 -13.48 -26.17
N LEU A 27 12.67 -12.54 -25.25
CA LEU A 27 12.52 -12.84 -23.82
C LEU A 27 11.26 -13.67 -23.54
N VAL A 28 10.11 -13.33 -24.13
CA VAL A 28 8.88 -14.14 -24.02
C VAL A 28 9.10 -15.53 -24.63
N SER A 29 9.71 -15.62 -25.82
CA SER A 29 9.96 -16.92 -26.47
C SER A 29 10.99 -17.77 -25.73
N THR A 30 11.96 -17.19 -25.02
CA THR A 30 12.94 -17.95 -24.22
C THR A 30 12.41 -18.34 -22.84
N PHE A 31 11.45 -17.60 -22.28
CA PHE A 31 10.74 -18.01 -21.07
C PHE A 31 9.66 -19.08 -21.36
N SER A 32 8.87 -18.93 -22.43
CA SER A 32 7.84 -19.92 -22.80
C SER A 32 8.39 -21.27 -23.28
N MET A 33 9.69 -21.38 -23.58
CA MET A 33 10.33 -22.66 -23.95
C MET A 33 10.98 -23.39 -22.75
N LYS A 34 10.74 -22.94 -21.51
CA LYS A 34 11.26 -23.60 -20.29
C LYS A 34 10.20 -24.19 -19.36
N GLU A 35 8.93 -24.14 -19.76
CA GLU A 35 7.88 -24.88 -19.06
C GLU A 35 7.88 -26.35 -19.50
N THR A 36 8.58 -27.21 -18.75
CA THR A 36 8.31 -28.65 -18.76
C THR A 36 6.85 -28.85 -18.35
N SER A 37 6.02 -29.31 -19.29
CA SER A 37 4.57 -29.42 -19.07
C SER A 37 4.25 -30.31 -17.87
N TYR A 38 3.28 -29.89 -17.07
CA TYR A 38 2.80 -30.63 -15.90
C TYR A 38 2.28 -32.04 -16.26
N GLU A 39 1.79 -32.21 -17.50
CA GLU A 39 1.45 -33.51 -18.09
C GLU A 39 2.68 -34.43 -18.26
N GLU A 40 3.84 -33.89 -18.67
CA GLU A 40 5.05 -34.69 -18.88
C GLU A 40 5.66 -35.15 -17.55
N ALA A 41 5.60 -34.31 -16.52
CA ALA A 41 5.98 -34.69 -15.16
C ALA A 41 5.06 -35.79 -14.58
N LEU A 42 3.74 -35.67 -14.80
CA LEU A 42 2.77 -36.70 -14.41
C LEU A 42 2.91 -37.99 -15.23
N ALA A 43 3.24 -37.91 -16.52
CA ALA A 43 3.50 -39.08 -17.36
C ALA A 43 4.73 -39.85 -16.87
N LYS A 44 5.81 -39.15 -16.49
CA LYS A 44 7.02 -39.75 -15.92
C LYS A 44 6.74 -40.41 -14.56
N GLN A 45 6.01 -39.72 -13.68
CA GLN A 45 5.57 -40.29 -12.40
C GLN A 45 4.68 -41.53 -12.58
N ARG A 46 3.81 -41.56 -13.60
CA ARG A 46 2.98 -42.73 -13.94
C ARG A 46 3.79 -43.88 -14.55
N GLN A 47 4.82 -43.59 -15.33
CA GLN A 47 5.71 -44.60 -15.91
C GLN A 47 6.59 -45.27 -14.83
N ASP A 48 7.07 -44.49 -13.86
CA ASP A 48 7.85 -45.00 -12.73
C ASP A 48 6.98 -45.70 -11.68
N SER A 49 5.72 -45.29 -11.48
CA SER A 49 4.76 -46.05 -10.63
C SER A 49 4.11 -47.25 -11.33
N GLY A 50 4.29 -47.38 -12.65
CA GLY A 50 3.74 -48.46 -13.47
C GLY A 50 4.57 -49.76 -13.46
N LYS A 51 5.75 -49.74 -12.84
CA LYS A 51 6.57 -50.91 -12.56
C LYS A 51 6.71 -51.05 -11.04
N ILE A 52 6.54 -52.27 -10.53
CA ILE A 52 6.62 -52.67 -9.10
C ILE A 52 5.29 -52.50 -8.30
N GLN A 53 4.34 -53.38 -8.59
CA GLN A 53 3.56 -54.15 -7.60
C GLN A 53 3.17 -55.50 -8.25
N PRO A 54 2.86 -56.59 -7.50
CA PRO A 54 2.48 -56.71 -6.08
C PRO A 54 3.61 -57.40 -5.24
N GLN A 55 3.48 -57.80 -3.95
CA GLN A 55 2.39 -57.83 -2.97
C GLN A 55 2.95 -57.68 -1.53
N ARG A 56 2.13 -57.25 -0.55
CA ARG A 56 2.52 -57.00 0.85
C ARG A 56 2.89 -58.23 1.69
N SER A 57 3.75 -58.02 2.69
CA SER A 57 3.57 -58.55 4.06
C SER A 57 4.16 -57.62 5.14
N ASP A 58 3.37 -57.27 6.16
CA ASP A 58 3.71 -56.33 7.25
C ASP A 58 4.45 -56.97 8.45
N LYS A 59 5.37 -56.20 9.07
CA LYS A 59 5.59 -55.98 10.54
C LYS A 59 7.05 -55.57 10.84
N LYS A 60 7.42 -54.80 11.88
CA LYS A 60 6.74 -53.78 12.75
C LYS A 60 7.79 -53.20 13.75
N LYS A 61 7.57 -51.97 14.27
CA LYS A 61 8.24 -51.32 15.45
C LYS A 61 9.70 -50.87 15.23
N LYS A 62 10.25 -49.84 15.89
CA LYS A 62 9.85 -48.99 17.05
C LYS A 62 10.68 -47.67 16.94
N ALA A 63 10.23 -46.42 17.17
CA ALA A 63 9.60 -45.78 18.35
C ALA A 63 10.36 -46.06 19.67
N SER A 64 10.69 -45.14 20.58
CA SER A 64 10.45 -43.69 20.76
C SER A 64 10.99 -43.33 22.18
N GLU A 65 11.17 -42.06 22.58
CA GLU A 65 10.57 -41.52 23.84
C GLU A 65 10.90 -40.04 24.15
N LYS A 66 9.91 -39.35 24.74
CA LYS A 66 10.08 -38.27 25.72
C LYS A 66 9.25 -38.64 26.96
N LYS A 67 9.80 -38.42 28.16
CA LYS A 67 9.32 -38.88 29.49
C LYS A 67 7.86 -38.48 29.82
N ASN A 68 7.13 -39.33 30.55
CA ASN A 68 6.79 -39.05 31.97
C ASN A 68 6.10 -40.18 32.81
N LYS A 69 6.89 -40.81 33.69
CA LYS A 69 6.64 -41.10 35.13
C LYS A 69 5.37 -41.86 35.64
N ALA A 70 5.42 -43.19 35.52
CA ALA A 70 5.33 -44.21 36.61
C ALA A 70 4.19 -44.26 37.68
N LYS A 71 3.60 -45.47 37.85
CA LYS A 71 3.49 -46.13 39.18
C LYS A 71 3.27 -47.68 39.15
N LYS A 72 4.12 -48.38 39.92
CA LYS A 72 3.98 -49.72 40.58
C LYS A 72 4.05 -51.07 39.82
N LYS A 73 5.20 -51.75 40.07
CA LYS A 73 5.44 -53.12 40.60
C LYS A 73 5.27 -54.42 39.75
N GLU A 74 6.44 -55.03 39.52
CA GLU A 74 6.87 -56.41 39.89
C GLU A 74 6.78 -57.63 38.93
N GLU A 75 7.87 -58.41 39.03
CA GLU A 75 8.18 -59.81 38.66
C GLU A 75 8.20 -60.35 37.21
N LYS A 76 9.41 -60.82 36.86
CA LYS A 76 9.83 -61.83 35.85
C LYS A 76 9.77 -63.24 36.51
N PRO A 77 9.87 -64.42 35.82
CA PRO A 77 10.82 -64.66 34.71
C PRO A 77 10.47 -65.69 33.58
N ASN A 78 11.28 -65.61 32.51
CA ASN A 78 11.79 -66.62 31.54
C ASN A 78 11.06 -67.94 31.15
N GLY A 79 11.14 -68.27 29.84
CA GLY A 79 11.03 -69.64 29.28
C GLY A 79 11.03 -69.65 27.73
N ASN A 80 11.66 -70.63 27.06
CA ASN A 80 11.92 -70.65 25.60
C ASN A 80 11.07 -71.67 24.77
N LEU A 81 11.13 -71.48 23.43
CA LEU A 81 10.71 -72.32 22.26
C LEU A 81 11.24 -73.79 22.26
N PRO A 82 10.87 -74.75 21.34
CA PRO A 82 10.44 -74.58 19.92
C PRO A 82 9.41 -75.60 19.28
N GLU A 83 9.08 -75.40 17.97
CA GLU A 83 8.71 -76.26 16.77
C GLU A 83 8.11 -77.71 16.84
N PRO A 84 7.66 -78.40 15.72
CA PRO A 84 7.93 -78.23 14.26
C PRO A 84 6.80 -78.51 13.17
N GLU A 85 7.08 -78.18 11.88
CA GLU A 85 6.86 -78.91 10.56
C GLU A 85 5.52 -79.60 10.08
N PRO A 86 5.35 -80.07 8.80
CA PRO A 86 5.68 -79.50 7.45
C PRO A 86 4.68 -79.80 6.27
N GLU A 87 5.05 -79.40 5.02
CA GLU A 87 4.76 -80.01 3.67
C GLU A 87 3.35 -79.93 2.97
N PRO A 88 3.21 -80.17 1.62
CA PRO A 88 4.19 -80.21 0.49
C PRO A 88 3.79 -79.57 -0.90
N ILE A 89 4.81 -79.12 -1.67
CA ILE A 89 5.15 -79.35 -3.12
C ILE A 89 4.12 -79.12 -4.29
N LEU A 90 4.53 -78.35 -5.34
CA LEU A 90 4.65 -78.78 -6.78
C LEU A 90 4.99 -77.63 -7.78
N GLU A 91 6.02 -77.84 -8.64
CA GLU A 91 6.28 -77.08 -9.90
C GLU A 91 5.73 -77.83 -11.13
N PRO A 92 5.68 -77.21 -12.34
CA PRO A 92 6.73 -77.50 -13.36
C PRO A 92 7.08 -76.39 -14.40
N VAL A 93 8.38 -76.25 -14.75
CA VAL A 93 9.04 -76.46 -16.09
C VAL A 93 8.34 -75.93 -17.39
N VAL A 94 8.94 -75.32 -18.45
CA VAL A 94 10.31 -74.86 -18.86
C VAL A 94 10.21 -74.04 -20.19
N GLU A 95 11.26 -73.27 -20.57
CA GLU A 95 11.93 -73.22 -21.93
C GLU A 95 12.37 -71.85 -22.54
N ASN A 96 13.71 -71.64 -22.63
CA ASN A 96 14.54 -71.03 -23.71
C ASN A 96 14.35 -69.56 -24.23
N SER A 97 15.39 -68.80 -24.65
CA SER A 97 16.86 -69.02 -24.76
C SER A 97 17.70 -67.71 -24.71
N GLU A 98 19.00 -67.87 -24.45
CA GLU A 98 20.14 -66.90 -24.43
C GLU A 98 20.62 -66.48 -25.87
N PRO A 99 21.68 -65.64 -26.12
CA PRO A 99 22.97 -65.55 -25.39
C PRO A 99 23.73 -64.20 -25.21
N LYS A 100 24.63 -64.26 -24.22
CA LYS A 100 25.81 -63.43 -23.84
C LYS A 100 26.76 -62.94 -24.95
N THR A 101 27.58 -61.93 -24.61
CA THR A 101 29.08 -61.95 -24.69
C THR A 101 29.72 -60.84 -23.84
N VAL A 102 30.84 -61.12 -23.14
CA VAL A 102 31.75 -60.19 -22.42
C VAL A 102 33.19 -60.72 -22.54
N PRO A 103 34.24 -59.88 -22.70
CA PRO A 103 35.40 -59.98 -21.79
C PRO A 103 36.12 -58.65 -21.39
N GLN A 104 36.79 -58.75 -20.23
CA GLN A 104 37.74 -57.90 -19.45
C GLN A 104 39.13 -57.58 -20.12
N PRO A 105 40.19 -57.02 -19.44
CA PRO A 105 40.34 -55.94 -18.39
C PRO A 105 41.62 -55.01 -18.48
N GLU A 106 41.70 -53.97 -17.61
CA GLU A 106 42.89 -53.36 -16.88
C GLU A 106 44.24 -52.93 -17.57
N PRO A 107 45.21 -52.16 -16.93
CA PRO A 107 45.40 -51.77 -15.49
C PRO A 107 45.78 -50.27 -15.17
N GLU A 108 46.19 -50.02 -13.90
CA GLU A 108 46.49 -48.76 -13.16
C GLU A 108 47.74 -47.90 -13.55
N VAL A 109 47.89 -46.69 -12.94
CA VAL A 109 49.02 -46.27 -12.04
C VAL A 109 48.93 -44.77 -11.57
N LYS A 110 49.37 -44.47 -10.32
CA LYS A 110 49.63 -43.14 -9.66
C LYS A 110 51.14 -43.06 -9.26
N PRO A 111 51.83 -41.91 -8.94
CA PRO A 111 51.41 -40.82 -8.01
C PRO A 111 52.02 -39.38 -8.20
N LYS A 112 51.89 -38.53 -7.14
CA LYS A 112 52.33 -37.12 -6.83
C LYS A 112 53.84 -36.96 -6.47
N PRO A 113 54.43 -35.82 -5.96
CA PRO A 113 54.02 -34.38 -5.78
C PRO A 113 55.14 -33.28 -6.09
N VAL A 114 54.90 -32.00 -5.69
CA VAL A 114 55.83 -30.97 -5.08
C VAL A 114 55.75 -29.54 -5.71
N VAL A 115 55.96 -28.49 -4.87
CA VAL A 115 55.70 -27.05 -5.11
C VAL A 115 56.76 -26.18 -4.40
N PRO A 116 57.31 -25.10 -5.03
CA PRO A 116 57.28 -23.75 -4.39
C PRO A 116 57.25 -22.51 -5.33
N GLU A 117 57.19 -21.33 -4.69
CA GLU A 117 57.34 -19.92 -5.13
C GLU A 117 58.85 -19.46 -5.18
N PRO A 118 59.30 -18.16 -5.33
CA PRO A 118 58.60 -16.84 -5.35
C PRO A 118 59.11 -15.74 -6.37
N ALA A 119 58.42 -14.57 -6.40
CA ALA A 119 58.85 -13.12 -6.46
C ALA A 119 60.03 -12.61 -7.37
N PRO A 120 60.18 -11.29 -7.76
CA PRO A 120 59.85 -10.06 -6.98
C PRO A 120 59.40 -8.77 -7.75
N LYS A 121 59.40 -7.62 -7.03
CA LYS A 121 58.82 -6.27 -7.30
C LYS A 121 59.83 -5.22 -7.80
N ILE A 122 59.35 -4.08 -8.35
CA ILE A 122 59.97 -2.73 -8.29
C ILE A 122 58.88 -1.65 -7.99
N VAL A 123 59.25 -0.46 -7.51
CA VAL A 123 58.48 0.54 -6.75
C VAL A 123 58.78 1.99 -7.22
N GLU A 124 57.81 2.94 -7.24
CA GLU A 124 57.93 4.36 -6.78
C GLU A 124 56.63 5.22 -6.94
N CYS A 125 56.54 6.35 -6.21
CA CYS A 125 55.42 7.35 -6.13
C CYS A 125 56.02 8.81 -6.22
N PRO A 126 55.37 9.97 -5.91
CA PRO A 126 53.93 10.38 -5.75
C PRO A 126 53.51 11.80 -6.35
N ASP A 127 52.21 12.15 -6.24
CA ASP A 127 51.58 13.52 -6.10
C ASP A 127 51.57 14.57 -7.30
N PRO A 128 50.85 15.74 -7.24
CA PRO A 128 49.48 15.95 -7.79
C PRO A 128 49.32 17.29 -8.62
N PRO A 129 48.21 18.07 -8.53
CA PRO A 129 46.85 17.97 -9.12
C PRO A 129 46.60 18.95 -10.32
N THR A 130 45.37 19.06 -10.89
CA THR A 130 44.67 20.31 -11.34
C THR A 130 43.38 20.03 -12.19
N VAL A 131 42.39 20.93 -12.08
CA VAL A 131 41.01 20.99 -12.64
C VAL A 131 40.83 20.95 -14.18
N SER A 132 39.73 20.37 -14.70
CA SER A 132 38.48 21.12 -15.04
C SER A 132 37.35 20.26 -15.72
N ASP A 133 36.18 20.87 -15.74
CA ASP A 133 34.79 20.47 -16.03
C ASP A 133 34.44 19.76 -17.37
N VAL A 134 33.34 18.98 -17.37
CA VAL A 134 32.11 19.14 -18.22
C VAL A 134 31.01 18.12 -17.81
N VAL A 135 29.74 18.52 -17.94
CA VAL A 135 28.42 17.94 -17.53
C VAL A 135 27.79 17.06 -18.66
N PRO A 136 26.72 16.21 -18.51
CA PRO A 136 25.99 15.57 -17.38
C PRO A 136 26.00 13.99 -17.45
N PRO A 137 25.22 13.25 -16.61
CA PRO A 137 23.90 12.80 -17.09
C PRO A 137 22.75 12.87 -16.05
N LEU A 138 21.53 13.09 -16.55
CA LEU A 138 20.28 13.07 -15.79
C LEU A 138 19.73 11.64 -15.59
N ALA A 139 19.07 11.40 -14.45
CA ALA A 139 18.05 10.35 -14.28
C ALA A 139 16.71 10.83 -14.91
N PRO A 140 15.71 9.96 -15.22
CA PRO A 140 14.94 9.29 -14.16
C PRO A 140 14.35 7.89 -14.47
N SER A 141 14.16 7.10 -13.41
CA SER A 141 12.92 6.32 -13.19
C SER A 141 12.03 7.12 -12.22
N PRO A 142 10.68 7.00 -12.17
CA PRO A 142 10.06 5.89 -11.41
C PRO A 142 8.61 5.48 -11.77
N LYS A 143 8.16 4.28 -11.35
CA LYS A 143 7.19 4.11 -10.23
C LYS A 143 6.75 2.65 -9.97
N GLU A 144 6.56 2.35 -8.69
CA GLU A 144 6.21 1.04 -8.12
C GLU A 144 4.70 0.84 -7.88
N LYS A 145 4.34 -0.35 -7.36
CA LYS A 145 3.08 -0.65 -6.63
C LYS A 145 3.39 -1.13 -5.20
N LYS A 146 2.59 -0.70 -4.21
CA LYS A 146 2.20 -1.39 -2.93
C LYS A 146 1.24 -0.44 -2.16
N LYS A 147 0.08 -0.77 -1.55
CA LYS A 147 -0.50 -1.93 -0.82
C LYS A 147 -0.54 -1.70 0.71
N LYS A 148 -1.72 -1.64 1.35
CA LYS A 148 -2.01 -2.08 2.76
C LYS A 148 -3.51 -1.94 3.19
N VAL A 149 -4.06 -3.03 3.78
CA VAL A 149 -4.96 -3.19 4.98
C VAL A 149 -6.14 -2.18 5.19
N ALA A 150 -7.45 -2.48 5.33
CA ALA A 150 -8.34 -3.62 5.71
C ALA A 150 -8.92 -3.64 7.17
N LYS A 151 -10.25 -3.44 7.37
CA LYS A 151 -11.03 -3.83 8.58
C LYS A 151 -12.61 -3.85 8.47
N VAL A 152 -13.21 -5.05 8.41
CA VAL A 152 -14.39 -5.62 9.19
C VAL A 152 -15.89 -5.18 9.01
N GLU A 153 -16.77 -6.20 8.84
CA GLU A 153 -18.25 -6.37 9.09
C GLU A 153 -19.32 -5.49 8.37
N LEU A 154 -20.59 -5.89 8.08
CA LEU A 154 -21.47 -7.08 8.37
C LEU A 154 -22.52 -7.31 7.22
N ALA A 155 -23.38 -8.36 7.29
CA ALA A 155 -24.33 -8.85 6.24
C ALA A 155 -25.69 -8.07 6.15
N PRO A 156 -26.76 -8.44 5.34
CA PRO A 156 -27.00 -9.60 4.44
C PRO A 156 -27.79 -9.33 3.09
N VAL A 157 -28.22 -10.41 2.40
CA VAL A 157 -29.33 -10.56 1.38
C VAL A 157 -28.98 -10.57 -0.15
N LYS A 158 -29.59 -11.54 -0.87
CA LYS A 158 -29.57 -11.87 -2.34
C LYS A 158 -30.64 -11.05 -3.13
N PRO A 159 -30.66 -10.92 -4.50
CA PRO A 159 -30.44 -12.01 -5.48
C PRO A 159 -29.84 -11.68 -6.90
N VAL A 160 -29.44 -12.75 -7.64
CA VAL A 160 -29.64 -13.09 -9.09
C VAL A 160 -29.49 -11.95 -10.14
N GLU A 161 -28.66 -12.00 -11.21
CA GLU A 161 -28.68 -12.96 -12.34
C GLU A 161 -27.40 -12.89 -13.26
N VAL A 162 -27.44 -13.55 -14.42
CA VAL A 162 -26.34 -13.90 -15.36
C VAL A 162 -26.10 -12.82 -16.45
N PRO A 163 -24.92 -12.79 -17.11
CA PRO A 163 -24.80 -12.29 -18.48
C PRO A 163 -24.32 -13.35 -19.49
N GLU A 164 -25.11 -13.52 -20.56
CA GLU A 164 -24.80 -14.24 -21.80
C GLU A 164 -24.39 -13.23 -22.89
N VAL A 165 -23.26 -13.45 -23.58
CA VAL A 165 -22.89 -12.80 -24.86
C VAL A 165 -22.01 -13.79 -25.64
N VAL A 166 -22.50 -14.57 -26.62
CA VAL A 166 -22.82 -14.23 -28.02
C VAL A 166 -21.61 -13.80 -28.87
N VAL A 167 -21.33 -14.55 -29.95
CA VAL A 167 -20.90 -14.12 -31.33
C VAL A 167 -20.76 -15.43 -32.17
N LYS A 168 -21.69 -15.75 -33.07
CA LYS A 168 -21.75 -15.43 -34.53
C LYS A 168 -20.73 -16.25 -35.39
N VAL A 169 -21.08 -17.30 -36.16
CA VAL A 169 -21.95 -17.38 -37.39
C VAL A 169 -21.20 -16.69 -38.57
N GLU A 170 -20.84 -17.29 -39.73
CA GLU A 170 -21.55 -18.16 -40.73
C GLU A 170 -20.54 -18.68 -41.83
N PRO A 171 -20.90 -19.15 -43.07
CA PRO A 171 -21.47 -20.46 -43.53
C PRO A 171 -20.66 -21.21 -44.65
N VAL A 172 -21.19 -22.34 -45.19
CA VAL A 172 -21.66 -22.54 -46.60
C VAL A 172 -21.78 -24.03 -47.01
N VAL A 173 -23.03 -24.50 -47.27
CA VAL A 173 -23.56 -25.38 -48.37
C VAL A 173 -22.76 -26.67 -48.77
N ALA A 174 -23.25 -27.92 -48.95
CA ALA A 174 -24.51 -28.59 -49.38
C ALA A 174 -24.44 -30.13 -49.04
N GLU A 175 -25.36 -31.08 -49.32
CA GLU A 175 -26.84 -31.22 -49.45
C GLU A 175 -27.21 -32.76 -49.63
N VAL A 176 -28.48 -33.10 -49.92
CA VAL A 176 -29.10 -34.42 -50.34
C VAL A 176 -29.11 -35.59 -49.32
N ALA A 177 -30.20 -36.18 -48.78
CA ALA A 177 -31.67 -36.23 -48.97
C ALA A 177 -32.28 -37.52 -49.59
N VAL A 178 -32.83 -38.44 -48.75
CA VAL A 178 -33.89 -39.46 -49.05
C VAL A 178 -34.64 -39.79 -47.73
N LYS A 179 -35.91 -39.40 -47.51
CA LYS A 179 -37.21 -40.17 -47.58
C LYS A 179 -37.22 -41.62 -46.99
N ALA A 180 -38.29 -42.16 -46.37
CA ALA A 180 -39.51 -41.61 -45.73
C ALA A 180 -40.39 -42.73 -45.07
N SER A 181 -41.09 -42.42 -43.96
CA SER A 181 -42.36 -43.04 -43.46
C SER A 181 -42.36 -44.55 -43.05
N VAL A 182 -43.23 -45.13 -42.19
CA VAL A 182 -44.58 -44.78 -41.64
C VAL A 182 -44.69 -45.24 -40.15
N ALA A 183 -45.61 -44.66 -39.35
CA ALA A 183 -45.94 -45.03 -37.95
C ALA A 183 -47.35 -45.71 -37.86
N PRO A 184 -48.19 -45.64 -36.80
CA PRO A 184 -48.00 -45.53 -35.33
C PRO A 184 -48.84 -46.56 -34.50
N GLU A 185 -48.68 -46.63 -33.18
CA GLU A 185 -49.72 -46.82 -32.10
C GLU A 185 -49.04 -47.16 -30.74
N VAL A 186 -49.54 -46.83 -29.53
CA VAL A 186 -50.36 -45.70 -29.03
C VAL A 186 -50.29 -45.69 -27.47
N ALA A 187 -50.59 -44.53 -26.86
CA ALA A 187 -50.95 -44.29 -25.43
C ALA A 187 -49.89 -44.32 -24.29
N VAL A 188 -50.10 -43.39 -23.35
CA VAL A 188 -49.29 -43.09 -22.15
C VAL A 188 -50.22 -43.10 -20.87
N PRO A 189 -50.17 -42.24 -19.81
CA PRO A 189 -50.35 -42.61 -18.38
C PRO A 189 -51.79 -42.27 -17.82
N PRO A 190 -52.14 -42.22 -16.49
CA PRO A 190 -51.30 -42.23 -15.26
C PRO A 190 -51.85 -42.87 -13.93
N LYS A 191 -50.96 -42.94 -12.91
CA LYS A 191 -51.11 -42.56 -11.47
C LYS A 191 -52.50 -42.58 -10.78
N ALA A 192 -52.66 -43.35 -9.67
CA ALA A 192 -53.15 -42.93 -8.31
C ALA A 192 -53.67 -44.08 -7.38
N GLU A 193 -53.50 -43.86 -6.06
CA GLU A 193 -54.18 -44.41 -4.85
C GLU A 193 -54.31 -45.93 -4.49
N GLU A 194 -53.69 -46.28 -3.33
CA GLU A 194 -54.08 -47.22 -2.23
C GLU A 194 -54.51 -48.70 -2.47
N PRO A 195 -54.42 -49.63 -1.46
CA PRO A 195 -53.71 -49.63 -0.16
C PRO A 195 -52.94 -50.96 0.19
N LYS A 196 -52.30 -50.98 1.38
CA LYS A 196 -52.10 -52.12 2.32
C LYS A 196 -51.30 -53.41 1.98
N THR A 197 -50.23 -53.59 2.78
CA THR A 197 -49.72 -54.81 3.48
C THR A 197 -49.47 -56.16 2.80
N GLU A 198 -48.25 -56.67 3.08
CA GLU A 198 -47.75 -58.07 3.07
C GLU A 198 -47.70 -58.85 1.74
N ALA A 199 -46.71 -59.76 1.69
CA ALA A 199 -46.28 -60.45 0.48
C ALA A 199 -47.29 -61.50 -0.01
N PRO A 200 -47.22 -61.86 -1.31
CA PRO A 200 -46.56 -63.14 -1.56
C PRO A 200 -45.65 -63.20 -2.81
N THR A 201 -44.56 -63.94 -2.62
CA THR A 201 -43.64 -64.46 -3.64
C THR A 201 -44.33 -65.22 -4.79
N LYS A 202 -43.74 -65.23 -6.01
CA LYS A 202 -43.06 -66.44 -6.58
C LYS A 202 -42.49 -66.29 -8.01
N LYS A 203 -41.17 -66.50 -8.08
CA LYS A 203 -40.44 -67.51 -8.88
C LYS A 203 -40.63 -67.60 -10.41
N LYS A 204 -39.49 -67.59 -11.11
CA LYS A 204 -38.86 -68.77 -11.75
C LYS A 204 -37.32 -68.57 -11.66
N SER A 205 -36.58 -69.33 -10.86
CA SER A 205 -36.11 -70.74 -11.05
C SER A 205 -35.06 -70.85 -12.16
N LYS A 206 -33.99 -71.66 -12.08
CA LYS A 206 -33.71 -72.91 -11.35
C LYS A 206 -32.15 -73.07 -11.42
N LYS A 207 -31.39 -73.88 -10.66
CA LYS A 207 -31.67 -75.24 -10.15
C LYS A 207 -30.59 -75.65 -9.12
N LYS A 208 -30.95 -75.73 -7.83
CA LYS A 208 -30.48 -76.82 -6.96
C LYS A 208 -31.71 -77.69 -6.72
N ALA A 209 -31.57 -79.00 -6.87
CA ALA A 209 -32.64 -79.96 -6.65
C ALA A 209 -32.02 -81.26 -6.13
N GLU A 210 -32.53 -81.75 -5.00
CA GLU A 210 -32.67 -83.19 -4.76
C GLU A 210 -33.61 -83.77 -5.83
N PRO A 211 -33.44 -85.05 -6.24
CA PRO A 211 -34.10 -86.12 -5.46
C PRO A 211 -33.52 -87.57 -5.56
N VAL A 212 -33.94 -88.42 -4.61
CA VAL A 212 -34.44 -89.82 -4.76
C VAL A 212 -33.55 -90.94 -5.36
N ALA A 213 -33.22 -91.89 -4.47
CA ALA A 213 -33.28 -93.38 -4.53
C ALA A 213 -32.56 -94.23 -5.61
N THR A 214 -32.09 -95.42 -5.15
CA THR A 214 -31.72 -96.66 -5.88
C THR A 214 -30.51 -96.57 -6.85
N VAL A 215 -29.56 -97.52 -6.93
CA VAL A 215 -29.32 -98.79 -6.22
C VAL A 215 -27.83 -99.22 -6.36
N GLU A 216 -27.32 -100.01 -5.40
CA GLU A 216 -26.15 -100.93 -5.49
C GLU A 216 -24.66 -100.46 -5.65
N THR A 217 -23.89 -100.72 -4.57
CA THR A 217 -22.55 -101.41 -4.46
C THR A 217 -21.27 -100.73 -5.02
N VAL A 218 -20.04 -100.80 -4.44
CA VAL A 218 -19.35 -101.74 -3.50
C VAL A 218 -18.31 -101.02 -2.59
N ASN A 219 -17.90 -101.67 -1.47
CA ASN A 219 -16.71 -101.45 -0.57
C ASN A 219 -16.73 -100.25 0.43
N VAL A 220 -16.78 -100.37 1.78
CA VAL A 220 -16.13 -101.25 2.81
C VAL A 220 -14.58 -101.21 2.71
N PRO A 221 -13.78 -101.03 3.80
CA PRO A 221 -14.00 -101.37 5.25
C PRO A 221 -13.85 -100.20 6.25
N GLN A 222 -14.41 -100.15 7.48
CA GLN A 222 -14.81 -101.08 8.57
C GLN A 222 -13.81 -101.20 9.74
N PRO A 223 -14.23 -100.81 10.98
CA PRO A 223 -13.69 -101.37 12.22
C PRO A 223 -14.75 -102.19 13.02
N SER A 224 -14.73 -103.51 12.77
CA SER A 224 -15.05 -104.66 13.65
C SER A 224 -16.37 -104.78 14.48
N PRO A 225 -16.96 -106.00 14.62
CA PRO A 225 -18.25 -106.21 15.30
C PRO A 225 -18.17 -106.58 16.79
N TYR A 226 -16.98 -106.56 17.40
CA TYR A 226 -16.72 -107.21 18.69
C TYR A 226 -17.53 -106.68 19.88
N LYS A 227 -17.88 -105.38 19.92
CA LYS A 227 -18.64 -104.81 21.06
C LYS A 227 -20.05 -105.41 21.19
N ASN A 228 -20.71 -105.72 20.07
CA ASN A 228 -22.05 -106.32 20.11
C ASN A 228 -21.97 -107.82 20.44
N LEU A 229 -20.91 -108.50 20.00
CA LEU A 229 -20.66 -109.91 20.26
C LEU A 229 -20.32 -110.18 21.74
N VAL A 230 -19.56 -109.28 22.39
CA VAL A 230 -19.29 -109.33 23.84
C VAL A 230 -20.57 -109.10 24.67
N SER A 231 -21.46 -108.20 24.24
CA SER A 231 -22.76 -107.99 24.90
C SER A 231 -23.71 -109.19 24.75
N SER A 232 -23.70 -109.88 23.60
CA SER A 232 -24.46 -111.12 23.41
C SER A 232 -23.86 -112.32 24.16
N LEU A 233 -22.54 -112.44 24.25
CA LEU A 233 -21.88 -113.50 25.03
C LEU A 233 -22.14 -113.36 26.53
N ASN A 234 -22.10 -112.14 27.07
CA ASN A 234 -22.38 -111.88 28.50
C ASN A 234 -23.88 -112.02 28.88
N SER A 235 -24.78 -112.20 27.91
CA SER A 235 -26.21 -112.44 28.14
C SER A 235 -26.67 -113.86 27.79
N ALA A 236 -25.77 -114.72 27.31
CA ALA A 236 -26.04 -116.12 27.03
C ALA A 236 -25.92 -116.99 28.30
N SER A 237 -26.93 -116.94 29.17
CA SER A 237 -27.07 -117.91 30.26
C SER A 237 -27.49 -119.28 29.70
N PHE A 238 -26.58 -120.26 29.72
CA PHE A 238 -26.92 -121.66 29.46
C PHE A 238 -28.07 -122.11 30.37
N SER A 239 -29.03 -122.85 29.83
CA SER A 239 -30.08 -123.41 30.68
C SER A 239 -29.48 -124.46 31.64
N GLU A 240 -30.12 -124.65 32.78
CA GLU A 240 -29.74 -125.71 33.74
C GLU A 240 -29.75 -127.09 33.07
N SER A 241 -30.64 -127.31 32.10
CA SER A 241 -30.73 -128.55 31.30
C SER A 241 -29.52 -128.77 30.37
N GLU A 242 -28.93 -127.71 29.82
CA GLU A 242 -27.72 -127.80 28.98
C GLU A 242 -26.48 -127.95 29.85
N THR A 243 -26.48 -127.31 31.02
CA THR A 243 -25.42 -127.46 32.02
C THR A 243 -25.41 -128.88 32.59
N GLN A 244 -26.59 -129.49 32.82
CA GLN A 244 -26.73 -130.90 33.20
C GLN A 244 -26.32 -131.86 32.08
N LYS A 245 -26.63 -131.56 30.80
CA LYS A 245 -26.09 -132.34 29.66
C LYS A 245 -24.58 -132.22 29.53
N LEU A 246 -23.99 -131.05 29.81
CA LEU A 246 -22.55 -130.87 29.85
C LEU A 246 -21.93 -131.68 31.01
N PHE A 247 -22.58 -131.70 32.17
CA PHE A 247 -22.20 -132.57 33.30
C PHE A 247 -22.31 -134.05 32.93
N GLU A 248 -23.37 -134.47 32.22
CA GLU A 248 -23.55 -135.85 31.76
C GLU A 248 -22.48 -136.26 30.73
N ILE A 249 -22.07 -135.35 29.83
CA ILE A 249 -21.00 -135.56 28.85
C ILE A 249 -19.63 -135.63 29.53
N ILE A 250 -19.36 -134.76 30.52
CA ILE A 250 -18.12 -134.76 31.30
C ILE A 250 -18.05 -136.02 32.18
N SER A 251 -19.14 -136.42 32.83
CA SER A 251 -19.23 -137.66 33.60
C SER A 251 -19.11 -138.91 32.71
N LYS A 252 -19.71 -138.93 31.51
CA LYS A 252 -19.49 -140.00 30.51
C LYS A 252 -18.07 -140.05 29.96
N LYS A 253 -17.28 -138.99 30.10
CA LYS A 253 -15.85 -138.98 29.75
C LYS A 253 -14.92 -139.24 30.94
N ALA A 254 -15.45 -139.32 32.16
CA ALA A 254 -14.71 -139.51 33.40
C ALA A 254 -14.96 -140.89 34.03
N GLY A 255 -14.70 -141.98 33.29
CA GLY A 255 -14.43 -143.28 33.90
C GLY A 255 -14.78 -144.53 33.08
N LYS A 256 -13.75 -145.18 32.52
CA LYS A 256 -13.30 -146.55 32.86
C LYS A 256 -12.08 -146.96 32.02
N ASP A 257 -11.38 -148.00 32.48
CA ASP A 257 -10.37 -148.79 31.75
C ASP A 257 -8.99 -148.14 31.47
N SER A 258 -8.30 -147.71 32.53
CA SER A 258 -6.81 -147.59 32.52
C SER A 258 -6.15 -147.93 33.87
N TRP A 259 -6.78 -148.80 34.67
CA TRP A 259 -6.27 -149.26 35.98
C TRP A 259 -6.39 -150.78 36.13
N GLN A 260 -5.63 -151.55 35.33
CA GLN A 260 -5.27 -152.95 35.60
C GLN A 260 -4.34 -153.49 34.48
N LEU A 261 -3.01 -153.31 34.62
CA LEU A 261 -1.94 -154.22 34.14
C LEU A 261 -0.55 -153.59 34.32
N ALA A 262 -0.11 -153.46 35.58
CA ALA A 262 1.28 -153.21 35.94
C ALA A 262 1.64 -154.00 37.21
N SER A 263 1.33 -155.30 37.20
CA SER A 263 1.74 -156.22 38.26
C SER A 263 3.16 -156.72 37.99
N GLN A 264 4.14 -156.21 38.74
CA GLN A 264 5.29 -157.00 39.20
C GLN A 264 6.11 -156.25 40.28
N LYS A 265 6.06 -156.80 41.51
CA LYS A 265 6.95 -156.52 42.67
C LYS A 265 7.14 -155.05 43.10
N GLY A 266 6.19 -154.53 43.87
CA GLY A 266 6.35 -153.34 44.72
C GLY A 266 5.16 -153.15 45.65
N ASP A 267 5.37 -152.62 46.86
CA ASP A 267 4.30 -152.38 47.84
C ASP A 267 3.32 -151.29 47.34
N PRO A 268 2.02 -151.57 47.16
CA PRO A 268 1.05 -150.59 46.67
C PRO A 268 0.87 -149.37 47.59
N LEU A 269 1.11 -149.52 48.90
CA LEU A 269 0.97 -148.42 49.85
C LEU A 269 2.04 -147.32 49.61
N ALA A 270 3.27 -147.74 49.29
CA ALA A 270 4.36 -146.82 48.96
C ALA A 270 4.13 -146.08 47.65
N ALA A 271 3.56 -146.76 46.64
CA ALA A 271 3.21 -146.15 45.36
C ALA A 271 2.13 -145.08 45.51
N LEU A 272 1.04 -145.36 46.23
CA LEU A 272 -0.02 -144.40 46.51
C LEU A 272 0.48 -143.23 47.37
N LYS A 273 1.33 -143.48 48.37
CA LYS A 273 1.93 -142.41 49.18
C LYS A 273 2.81 -141.48 48.34
N LYS A 274 3.66 -142.02 47.48
CA LYS A 274 4.49 -141.25 46.54
C LYS A 274 3.64 -140.48 45.51
N GLN A 275 2.52 -141.05 45.07
CA GLN A 275 1.59 -140.38 44.15
C GLN A 275 0.80 -139.24 44.83
N LEU A 276 0.45 -139.40 46.11
CA LEU A 276 -0.13 -138.34 46.94
C LEU A 276 0.86 -137.21 47.15
N GLU A 277 2.10 -137.53 47.53
CA GLU A 277 3.20 -136.58 47.75
C GLU A 277 3.54 -135.80 46.47
N GLU A 278 3.57 -136.45 45.30
CA GLU A 278 3.73 -135.79 44.00
C GLU A 278 2.51 -134.91 43.64
N LYS A 279 1.29 -135.31 44.02
CA LYS A 279 0.08 -134.48 43.82
C LYS A 279 0.02 -133.29 44.77
N GLU A 280 0.50 -133.42 45.99
CA GLU A 280 0.61 -132.34 46.97
C GLU A 280 1.72 -131.35 46.58
N LYS A 281 2.82 -131.85 46.00
CA LYS A 281 3.86 -131.05 45.33
C LYS A 281 3.33 -130.31 44.09
N GLN A 282 2.49 -130.94 43.26
CA GLN A 282 1.83 -130.28 42.14
C GLN A 282 0.82 -129.22 42.61
N LEU A 283 0.05 -129.49 43.66
CA LEU A 283 -0.89 -128.52 44.24
C LEU A 283 -0.17 -127.29 44.82
N THR A 284 0.95 -127.49 45.53
CA THR A 284 1.76 -126.39 46.07
C THR A 284 2.46 -125.61 44.96
N ALA A 285 2.95 -126.26 43.90
CA ALA A 285 3.47 -125.59 42.71
C ALA A 285 2.39 -124.74 42.02
N GLU A 286 1.18 -125.26 41.82
CA GLU A 286 0.08 -124.50 41.22
C GLU A 286 -0.45 -123.38 42.13
N GLN A 287 -0.48 -123.57 43.45
CA GLN A 287 -0.75 -122.47 44.39
C GLN A 287 0.32 -121.37 44.28
N GLY A 288 1.59 -121.73 44.07
CA GLY A 288 2.67 -120.81 43.73
C GLY A 288 2.43 -120.08 42.41
N ASN A 289 2.08 -120.80 41.35
CA ASN A 289 1.75 -120.23 40.02
C ASN A 289 0.57 -119.25 40.10
N VAL A 290 -0.51 -119.62 40.82
CA VAL A 290 -1.68 -118.76 41.05
C VAL A 290 -1.31 -117.53 41.89
N ALA A 291 -0.43 -117.66 42.89
CA ALA A 291 0.07 -116.52 43.67
C ALA A 291 0.93 -115.58 42.81
N ALA A 292 1.79 -116.12 41.94
CA ALA A 292 2.58 -115.36 40.98
C ALA A 292 1.69 -114.64 39.95
N ALA A 293 0.71 -115.34 39.35
CA ALA A 293 -0.25 -114.76 38.42
C ALA A 293 -1.11 -113.67 39.09
N LYS A 294 -1.59 -113.89 40.32
CA LYS A 294 -2.33 -112.89 41.11
C LYS A 294 -1.47 -111.66 41.43
N THR A 295 -0.17 -111.84 41.64
CA THR A 295 0.79 -110.73 41.84
C THR A 295 0.99 -109.95 40.54
N ARG A 296 1.19 -110.65 39.42
CA ARG A 296 1.31 -110.04 38.07
C ARG A 296 0.04 -109.30 37.63
N VAL A 297 -1.15 -109.80 37.97
CA VAL A 297 -2.43 -109.10 37.72
C VAL A 297 -2.53 -107.82 38.56
N LYS A 298 -2.09 -107.82 39.82
CA LYS A 298 -2.03 -106.60 40.64
C LYS A 298 -1.03 -105.59 40.09
N GLU A 299 0.12 -106.06 39.63
CA GLU A 299 1.15 -105.24 38.98
C GLU A 299 0.61 -104.58 37.70
N LEU A 300 0.05 -105.36 36.77
CA LEU A 300 -0.60 -104.85 35.56
C LEU A 300 -1.77 -103.90 35.86
N THR A 301 -2.52 -104.12 36.95
CA THR A 301 -3.58 -103.20 37.38
C THR A 301 -3.01 -101.87 37.91
N LYS A 302 -1.88 -101.91 38.61
CA LYS A 302 -1.13 -100.73 39.06
C LYS A 302 -0.51 -99.97 37.88
N GLU A 303 0.06 -100.69 36.91
CA GLU A 303 0.57 -100.10 35.68
C GLU A 303 -0.56 -99.44 34.87
N LEU A 304 -1.68 -100.14 34.64
CA LEU A 304 -2.85 -99.61 33.93
C LEU A 304 -3.44 -98.36 34.60
N SER A 305 -3.55 -98.35 35.94
CA SER A 305 -4.01 -97.17 36.66
C SER A 305 -3.00 -96.02 36.61
N SER A 306 -1.69 -96.30 36.62
CA SER A 306 -0.64 -95.27 36.43
C SER A 306 -0.57 -94.74 34.98
N ALA A 307 -0.86 -95.60 33.99
CA ALA A 307 -0.95 -95.21 32.59
C ALA A 307 -2.20 -94.36 32.35
N LYS A 308 -3.33 -94.70 32.99
CA LYS A 308 -4.56 -93.90 32.95
C LYS A 308 -4.37 -92.53 33.59
N SER A 309 -3.71 -92.42 34.75
CA SER A 309 -3.45 -91.11 35.35
C SER A 309 -2.47 -90.25 34.54
N LYS A 310 -1.42 -90.86 33.96
CA LYS A 310 -0.55 -90.20 32.97
C LYS A 310 -1.34 -89.72 31.75
N MET A 311 -2.21 -90.55 31.19
CA MET A 311 -3.06 -90.20 30.04
C MET A 311 -3.96 -89.01 30.35
N THR A 312 -4.68 -89.01 31.48
CA THR A 312 -5.52 -87.87 31.90
C THR A 312 -4.69 -86.60 32.17
N SER A 313 -3.45 -86.74 32.66
CA SER A 313 -2.52 -85.60 32.82
C SER A 313 -2.09 -85.00 31.47
N VAL A 314 -1.84 -85.86 30.46
CA VAL A 314 -1.54 -85.40 29.10
C VAL A 314 -2.78 -84.78 28.44
N GLU A 315 -3.95 -85.40 28.55
CA GLU A 315 -5.21 -84.91 28.00
C GLU A 315 -5.60 -83.53 28.58
N THR A 316 -5.47 -83.34 29.89
CA THR A 316 -5.70 -82.03 30.54
C THR A 316 -4.65 -80.99 30.17
N ARG A 317 -3.37 -81.38 30.00
CA ARG A 317 -2.32 -80.50 29.45
C ARG A 317 -2.65 -80.06 28.02
N MET A 318 -2.98 -80.99 27.12
CA MET A 318 -3.32 -80.66 25.72
C MET A 318 -4.59 -79.80 25.63
N SER A 319 -5.60 -80.06 26.46
CA SER A 319 -6.81 -79.24 26.53
C SER A 319 -6.52 -77.81 27.03
N SER A 320 -5.65 -77.68 28.03
CA SER A 320 -5.16 -76.38 28.52
C SER A 320 -4.38 -75.63 27.42
N GLU A 321 -3.52 -76.33 26.69
CA GLU A 321 -2.69 -75.76 25.62
C GLU A 321 -3.54 -75.33 24.41
N LEU A 322 -4.53 -76.14 24.00
CA LEU A 322 -5.52 -75.76 22.98
C LEU A 322 -6.35 -74.54 23.41
N SER A 323 -6.74 -74.45 24.68
CA SER A 323 -7.43 -73.27 25.23
C SER A 323 -6.54 -72.03 25.21
N ALA A 324 -5.26 -72.16 25.60
CA ALA A 324 -4.28 -71.08 25.54
C ALA A 324 -4.05 -70.60 24.10
N ARG A 325 -3.86 -71.51 23.14
CA ARG A 325 -3.77 -71.17 21.71
C ARG A 325 -5.04 -70.50 21.19
N GLY A 326 -6.22 -70.95 21.62
CA GLY A 326 -7.50 -70.30 21.31
C GLY A 326 -7.57 -68.85 21.82
N GLN A 327 -7.09 -68.60 23.04
CA GLN A 327 -6.98 -67.25 23.61
C GLN A 327 -5.93 -66.40 22.88
N GLU A 328 -4.78 -66.97 22.49
CA GLU A 328 -3.77 -66.28 21.67
C GLU A 328 -4.34 -65.83 20.32
N ILE A 329 -5.06 -66.72 19.63
CA ILE A 329 -5.72 -66.42 18.35
C ILE A 329 -6.75 -65.31 18.53
N ALA A 330 -7.61 -65.40 19.55
CA ALA A 330 -8.59 -64.35 19.86
C ALA A 330 -7.92 -63.00 20.19
N ALA A 331 -6.83 -63.00 20.96
CA ALA A 331 -6.06 -61.81 21.29
C ALA A 331 -5.29 -61.22 20.08
N LEU A 332 -4.89 -62.05 19.11
CA LEU A 332 -4.32 -61.61 17.84
C LEU A 332 -5.40 -61.01 16.93
N GLN A 333 -6.56 -61.66 16.82
CA GLN A 333 -7.71 -61.17 16.04
C GLN A 333 -8.21 -59.82 16.59
N ALA A 334 -8.33 -59.67 17.90
CA ALA A 334 -8.70 -58.41 18.54
C ALA A 334 -7.67 -57.29 18.28
N ARG A 335 -6.36 -57.58 18.40
CA ARG A 335 -5.29 -56.62 18.07
C ARG A 335 -5.28 -56.23 16.60
N MET A 336 -5.54 -57.18 15.71
CA MET A 336 -5.66 -56.95 14.27
C MET A 336 -6.86 -56.05 13.95
N GLN A 337 -8.04 -56.35 14.52
CA GLN A 337 -9.24 -55.54 14.34
C GLN A 337 -9.08 -54.12 14.90
N ALA A 338 -8.43 -53.96 16.05
CA ALA A 338 -8.11 -52.65 16.62
C ALA A 338 -7.19 -51.83 15.69
N SER A 339 -6.12 -52.45 15.16
CA SER A 339 -5.20 -51.81 14.21
C SER A 339 -5.90 -51.40 12.91
N TYR A 340 -6.84 -52.20 12.40
CA TYR A 340 -7.63 -51.82 11.23
C TYR A 340 -8.57 -50.64 11.53
N GLN A 341 -9.22 -50.62 12.70
CA GLN A 341 -10.07 -49.50 13.12
C GLN A 341 -9.27 -48.20 13.32
N GLU A 342 -8.04 -48.30 13.80
CA GLU A 342 -7.10 -47.18 13.92
C GLU A 342 -6.72 -46.63 12.54
N HIS A 343 -6.26 -47.48 11.62
CA HIS A 343 -5.94 -47.06 10.24
C HIS A 343 -7.14 -46.49 9.47
N VAL A 344 -8.36 -46.99 9.70
CA VAL A 344 -9.58 -46.39 9.11
C VAL A 344 -9.80 -44.97 9.64
N LYS A 345 -9.61 -44.72 10.94
CA LYS A 345 -9.71 -43.38 11.53
C LYS A 345 -8.61 -42.45 11.02
N GLU A 346 -7.36 -42.91 10.95
CA GLU A 346 -6.24 -42.17 10.36
C GLU A 346 -6.54 -41.78 8.90
N THR A 347 -7.04 -42.73 8.10
CA THR A 347 -7.41 -42.50 6.70
C THR A 347 -8.56 -41.49 6.57
N GLN A 348 -9.57 -41.58 7.44
CA GLN A 348 -10.67 -40.60 7.48
C GLN A 348 -10.18 -39.20 7.88
N GLN A 349 -9.26 -39.10 8.85
CA GLN A 349 -8.67 -37.83 9.29
C GLN A 349 -7.77 -37.22 8.20
N LEU A 350 -7.00 -38.04 7.48
CA LEU A 350 -6.20 -37.57 6.35
C LEU A 350 -7.11 -37.11 5.19
N ASN A 351 -8.17 -37.85 4.88
CA ASN A 351 -9.14 -37.45 3.85
C ASN A 351 -9.85 -36.13 4.20
N SER A 352 -10.28 -35.93 5.45
CA SER A 352 -10.90 -34.66 5.86
C SER A 352 -9.90 -33.49 5.82
N LYS A 353 -8.62 -33.74 6.14
CA LYS A 353 -7.56 -32.74 6.01
C LYS A 353 -7.23 -32.42 4.54
N ILE A 354 -7.24 -33.42 3.65
CA ILE A 354 -7.11 -33.21 2.19
C ILE A 354 -8.28 -32.37 1.67
N GLN A 355 -9.52 -32.69 2.03
CA GLN A 355 -10.70 -31.91 1.64
C GLN A 355 -10.62 -30.46 2.15
N SER A 356 -10.24 -30.25 3.41
CA SER A 356 -10.08 -28.90 3.96
C SER A 356 -8.95 -28.11 3.28
N LEU A 357 -7.84 -28.76 2.92
CA LEU A 357 -6.76 -28.13 2.15
C LEU A 357 -7.17 -27.82 0.70
N GLN A 358 -7.94 -28.71 0.06
CA GLN A 358 -8.53 -28.47 -1.26
C GLN A 358 -9.49 -27.27 -1.23
N GLU A 359 -10.38 -27.22 -0.23
CA GLU A 359 -11.31 -26.11 -0.03
C GLU A 359 -10.58 -24.78 0.25
N GLN A 360 -9.49 -24.79 1.02
CA GLN A 360 -8.63 -23.62 1.21
C GLN A 360 -7.90 -23.19 -0.08
N LEU A 361 -7.43 -24.16 -0.88
CA LEU A 361 -6.74 -23.91 -2.14
C LEU A 361 -7.69 -23.44 -3.26
N GLU A 362 -8.96 -23.81 -3.21
CA GLU A 362 -10.00 -23.36 -4.13
C GLU A 362 -10.54 -21.98 -3.71
N ASN A 363 -10.89 -21.81 -2.42
CA ASN A 363 -11.49 -20.57 -1.94
C ASN A 363 -10.47 -19.43 -1.74
N GLY A 364 -9.22 -19.72 -1.36
CA GLY A 364 -8.21 -18.70 -1.09
C GLY A 364 -7.85 -17.83 -2.31
N PRO A 365 -7.37 -18.42 -3.41
CA PRO A 365 -7.07 -17.71 -4.65
C PRO A 365 -8.31 -17.08 -5.28
N ASN A 366 -9.46 -17.76 -5.28
CA ASN A 366 -10.70 -17.21 -5.82
C ASN A 366 -11.21 -16.00 -5.03
N ALA A 367 -11.15 -16.04 -3.68
CA ALA A 367 -11.50 -14.90 -2.86
C ALA A 367 -10.52 -13.73 -3.05
N GLN A 368 -9.23 -14.01 -3.26
CA GLN A 368 -8.25 -12.96 -3.57
C GLN A 368 -8.46 -12.38 -4.98
N LEU A 369 -8.80 -13.20 -5.96
CA LEU A 369 -9.12 -12.76 -7.33
C LEU A 369 -10.39 -11.92 -7.34
N ALA A 370 -11.45 -12.33 -6.65
CA ALA A 370 -12.70 -11.57 -6.52
C ALA A 370 -12.47 -10.21 -5.86
N ARG A 371 -11.65 -10.15 -4.80
CA ARG A 371 -11.23 -8.87 -4.18
C ARG A 371 -10.47 -7.98 -5.16
N LEU A 372 -9.50 -8.53 -5.90
CA LEU A 372 -8.75 -7.78 -6.90
C LEU A 372 -9.65 -7.30 -8.06
N GLN A 373 -10.64 -8.09 -8.47
CA GLN A 373 -11.63 -7.68 -9.47
C GLN A 373 -12.52 -6.54 -8.96
N GLN A 374 -12.98 -6.63 -7.71
CA GLN A 374 -13.74 -5.56 -7.05
C GLN A 374 -12.92 -4.28 -6.90
N GLU A 375 -11.67 -4.37 -6.42
CA GLU A 375 -10.73 -3.25 -6.36
C GLU A 375 -10.52 -2.61 -7.74
N ASN A 376 -10.37 -3.42 -8.80
CA ASN A 376 -10.27 -2.89 -10.17
C ASN A 376 -11.56 -2.24 -10.67
N SER A 377 -12.75 -2.71 -10.27
CA SER A 377 -14.01 -2.02 -10.58
C SER A 377 -14.05 -0.66 -9.88
N ILE A 378 -13.84 -0.63 -8.56
CA ILE A 378 -13.82 0.60 -7.75
C ILE A 378 -12.82 1.61 -8.32
N LEU A 379 -11.62 1.17 -8.73
CA LEU A 379 -10.62 2.05 -9.35
C LEU A 379 -11.05 2.57 -10.72
N ARG A 380 -11.75 1.79 -11.55
CA ARG A 380 -12.33 2.27 -12.82
C ARG A 380 -13.48 3.25 -12.57
N ASP A 381 -14.34 2.97 -11.61
CA ASP A 381 -15.48 3.81 -11.28
C ASP A 381 -15.02 5.15 -10.69
N ALA A 382 -14.02 5.12 -9.79
CA ALA A 382 -13.37 6.32 -9.27
C ALA A 382 -12.61 7.10 -10.36
N LEU A 383 -11.93 6.42 -11.29
CA LEU A 383 -11.28 7.08 -12.43
C LEU A 383 -12.31 7.74 -13.35
N ASN A 384 -13.38 7.04 -13.70
CA ASN A 384 -14.46 7.58 -14.53
C ASN A 384 -15.17 8.77 -13.85
N GLN A 385 -15.41 8.69 -12.53
CA GLN A 385 -15.98 9.76 -11.74
C GLN A 385 -15.05 10.98 -11.66
N ALA A 386 -13.75 10.77 -11.45
CA ALA A 386 -12.74 11.84 -11.45
C ALA A 386 -12.62 12.50 -12.83
N THR A 387 -12.61 11.72 -13.92
CA THR A 387 -12.58 12.23 -15.30
C THR A 387 -13.84 13.04 -15.60
N SER A 388 -15.04 12.50 -15.33
CA SER A 388 -16.30 13.22 -15.52
C SER A 388 -16.41 14.48 -14.66
N GLN A 389 -15.90 14.46 -13.42
CA GLN A 389 -15.83 15.65 -12.57
C GLN A 389 -14.84 16.69 -13.11
N ALA A 390 -13.69 16.27 -13.64
CA ALA A 390 -12.72 17.16 -14.27
C ALA A 390 -13.28 17.80 -15.55
N GLU A 391 -13.89 17.01 -16.43
CA GLU A 391 -14.58 17.50 -17.64
C GLU A 391 -15.72 18.46 -17.29
N SER A 392 -16.51 18.17 -16.26
CA SER A 392 -17.59 19.05 -15.79
C SER A 392 -17.05 20.38 -15.24
N ARG A 393 -15.95 20.36 -14.47
CA ARG A 393 -15.26 21.57 -13.99
C ARG A 393 -14.70 22.39 -15.14
N GLN A 394 -13.98 21.77 -16.07
CA GLN A 394 -13.45 22.44 -17.27
C GLN A 394 -14.57 23.05 -18.12
N ASN A 395 -15.69 22.35 -18.31
CA ASN A 395 -16.85 22.89 -19.01
C ASN A 395 -17.50 24.07 -18.27
N ALA A 396 -17.58 24.03 -16.94
CA ALA A 396 -18.08 25.14 -16.13
C ALA A 396 -17.14 26.36 -16.19
N GLU A 397 -15.82 26.16 -16.14
CA GLU A 397 -14.82 27.22 -16.31
C GLU A 397 -14.87 27.81 -17.72
N LEU A 398 -14.95 26.99 -18.78
CA LEU A 398 -15.14 27.45 -20.16
C LEU A 398 -16.45 28.22 -20.33
N ALA A 399 -17.54 27.81 -19.67
CA ALA A 399 -18.80 28.55 -19.66
C ALA A 399 -18.65 29.91 -18.95
N LYS A 400 -17.94 29.95 -17.82
CA LYS A 400 -17.63 31.18 -17.09
C LYS A 400 -16.77 32.13 -17.93
N PHE A 401 -15.69 31.66 -18.55
CA PHE A 401 -14.87 32.48 -19.46
C PHE A 401 -15.68 33.00 -20.65
N ARG A 402 -16.57 32.18 -21.25
CA ARG A 402 -17.50 32.65 -22.30
C ARG A 402 -18.43 33.75 -21.78
N GLN A 403 -18.97 33.60 -20.56
CA GLN A 403 -19.81 34.61 -19.93
C GLN A 403 -19.03 35.91 -19.62
N ASP A 404 -17.80 35.79 -19.13
CA ASP A 404 -16.90 36.91 -18.85
C ASP A 404 -16.52 37.65 -20.15
N CYS A 405 -16.21 36.94 -21.23
CA CYS A 405 -16.00 37.54 -22.56
C CYS A 405 -17.25 38.30 -23.05
N VAL A 406 -18.46 37.75 -22.85
CA VAL A 406 -19.72 38.44 -23.20
C VAL A 406 -19.97 39.65 -22.30
N ARG A 407 -19.63 39.58 -21.00
CA ARG A 407 -19.74 40.71 -20.07
C ARG A 407 -18.77 41.83 -20.45
N LEU A 408 -17.49 41.53 -20.62
CA LEU A 408 -16.47 42.50 -21.04
C LEU A 408 -16.80 43.12 -22.41
N ASN A 409 -17.35 42.37 -23.36
CA ASN A 409 -17.82 42.94 -24.62
C ASN A 409 -19.02 43.89 -24.46
N ARG A 410 -19.91 43.66 -23.47
CA ARG A 410 -20.98 44.59 -23.14
C ARG A 410 -20.43 45.85 -22.49
N GLU A 411 -19.57 45.70 -21.49
CA GLU A 411 -18.89 46.81 -20.79
C GLU A 411 -18.06 47.66 -21.77
N LEU A 412 -17.34 47.05 -22.71
CA LEU A 412 -16.61 47.75 -23.77
C LEU A 412 -17.55 48.59 -24.65
N LYS A 413 -18.68 48.00 -25.10
CA LYS A 413 -19.68 48.71 -25.92
C LYS A 413 -20.34 49.85 -25.16
N GLU A 414 -20.65 49.65 -23.89
CA GLU A 414 -21.22 50.66 -23.00
C GLU A 414 -20.21 51.80 -22.78
N ARG A 415 -18.95 51.49 -22.46
CA ARG A 415 -17.86 52.47 -22.35
C ARG A 415 -17.66 53.28 -23.63
N THR A 416 -17.67 52.61 -24.79
CA THR A 416 -17.56 53.26 -26.11
C THR A 416 -18.75 54.20 -26.35
N ALA A 417 -19.97 53.79 -25.99
CA ALA A 417 -21.16 54.63 -26.10
C ALA A 417 -21.12 55.83 -25.15
N THR A 418 -20.67 55.65 -23.89
CA THR A 418 -20.49 56.76 -22.95
C THR A 418 -19.41 57.74 -23.40
N GLN A 419 -18.29 57.25 -23.95
CA GLN A 419 -17.23 58.09 -24.49
C GLN A 419 -17.72 58.91 -25.69
N HIS A 420 -18.49 58.31 -26.60
CA HIS A 420 -19.10 59.03 -27.71
C HIS A 420 -20.12 60.08 -27.21
N ALA A 421 -20.91 59.77 -26.18
CA ALA A 421 -21.85 60.73 -25.59
C ALA A 421 -21.11 61.91 -24.91
N GLU A 422 -20.00 61.66 -24.20
CA GLU A 422 -19.15 62.71 -23.66
C GLU A 422 -18.45 63.53 -24.75
N GLU A 423 -18.03 62.92 -25.85
CA GLU A 423 -17.43 63.65 -26.96
C GLU A 423 -18.42 64.58 -27.68
N GLU A 424 -19.67 64.15 -27.89
CA GLU A 424 -20.74 65.04 -28.39
C GLU A 424 -21.09 66.13 -27.37
N ARG A 425 -21.05 65.82 -26.07
CA ARG A 425 -21.20 66.84 -25.00
C ARG A 425 -20.05 67.84 -25.03
N ARG A 426 -18.82 67.40 -25.28
CA ARG A 426 -17.62 68.24 -25.43
C ARG A 426 -17.77 69.19 -26.63
N LYS A 427 -18.12 68.68 -27.81
CA LYS A 427 -18.41 69.51 -29.01
C LYS A 427 -19.54 70.53 -28.73
N THR A 428 -20.57 70.13 -28.00
CA THR A 428 -21.67 71.03 -27.60
C THR A 428 -21.22 72.12 -26.62
N LEU A 429 -20.27 71.83 -25.72
CA LEU A 429 -19.68 72.84 -24.84
C LEU A 429 -18.68 73.74 -25.57
N GLU A 430 -17.89 73.20 -26.50
CA GLU A 430 -16.93 73.93 -27.32
C GLU A 430 -17.63 74.95 -28.24
N THR A 431 -18.73 74.55 -28.89
CA THR A 431 -19.58 75.47 -29.66
C THR A 431 -20.25 76.54 -28.79
N LYS A 432 -20.69 76.20 -27.57
CA LYS A 432 -21.20 77.20 -26.60
C LYS A 432 -20.11 78.15 -26.09
N MET A 433 -18.88 77.66 -25.92
CA MET A 433 -17.73 78.46 -25.52
C MET A 433 -17.38 79.47 -26.62
N ALA A 434 -17.27 79.02 -27.87
CA ALA A 434 -17.05 79.91 -29.03
C ALA A 434 -18.15 80.98 -29.17
N ALA A 435 -19.43 80.62 -28.96
CA ALA A 435 -20.53 81.58 -28.98
C ALA A 435 -20.46 82.60 -27.82
N ALA A 436 -20.02 82.18 -26.63
CA ALA A 436 -19.79 83.07 -25.50
C ALA A 436 -18.58 84.00 -25.72
N GLU A 437 -17.51 83.51 -26.36
CA GLU A 437 -16.37 84.32 -26.78
C GLU A 437 -16.77 85.37 -27.82
N GLU A 438 -17.63 85.03 -28.78
CA GLU A 438 -18.19 85.98 -29.76
C GLU A 438 -19.05 87.06 -29.09
N GLN A 439 -19.95 86.67 -28.17
CA GLN A 439 -20.73 87.64 -27.37
C GLN A 439 -19.84 88.56 -26.53
N LEU A 440 -18.76 88.03 -25.94
CA LEU A 440 -17.80 88.79 -25.15
C LEU A 440 -16.96 89.73 -26.03
N ALA A 441 -16.61 89.32 -27.26
CA ALA A 441 -15.98 90.18 -28.25
C ALA A 441 -16.94 91.31 -28.72
N GLN A 442 -18.20 91.00 -29.01
CA GLN A 442 -19.22 91.98 -29.36
C GLN A 442 -19.47 92.99 -28.22
N THR A 443 -19.54 92.52 -26.98
CA THR A 443 -19.68 93.38 -25.79
C THR A 443 -18.47 94.29 -25.60
N LYS A 444 -17.25 93.80 -25.84
CA LYS A 444 -16.03 94.64 -25.84
C LYS A 444 -16.08 95.73 -26.91
N VAL A 445 -16.56 95.42 -28.12
CA VAL A 445 -16.72 96.43 -29.18
C VAL A 445 -17.75 97.49 -28.76
N SER A 446 -18.94 97.07 -28.31
CA SER A 446 -19.98 97.98 -27.81
C SER A 446 -19.51 98.86 -26.65
N HIS A 447 -18.74 98.30 -25.71
CA HIS A 447 -18.11 99.07 -24.63
C HIS A 447 -17.15 100.13 -25.17
N VAL A 448 -16.28 99.77 -26.13
CA VAL A 448 -15.33 100.73 -26.74
C VAL A 448 -16.07 101.81 -27.54
N GLU A 449 -17.18 101.49 -28.20
CA GLU A 449 -18.03 102.48 -28.88
C GLU A 449 -18.75 103.41 -27.89
N ALA A 450 -19.26 102.88 -26.78
CA ALA A 450 -19.86 103.66 -25.70
C ALA A 450 -18.82 104.57 -25.01
N GLU A 451 -17.62 104.05 -24.72
CA GLU A 451 -16.48 104.81 -24.19
C GLU A 451 -16.08 105.95 -25.15
N GLN A 452 -16.00 105.68 -26.46
CA GLN A 452 -15.76 106.72 -27.46
C GLN A 452 -16.91 107.75 -27.57
N ALA A 453 -18.15 107.33 -27.37
CA ALA A 453 -19.30 108.24 -27.36
C ALA A 453 -19.32 109.12 -26.10
N LEU A 454 -18.95 108.58 -24.95
CA LEU A 454 -18.75 109.33 -23.71
C LEU A 454 -17.55 110.28 -23.82
N GLN A 455 -16.43 109.85 -24.39
CA GLN A 455 -15.28 110.71 -24.67
C GLN A 455 -15.67 111.89 -25.57
N LYS A 456 -16.39 111.64 -26.68
CA LYS A 456 -16.91 112.72 -27.55
C LYS A 456 -17.86 113.67 -26.83
N LYS A 457 -18.64 113.21 -25.85
CA LYS A 457 -19.47 114.09 -25.01
C LYS A 457 -18.62 114.90 -24.04
N LEU A 458 -17.61 114.30 -23.41
CA LEU A 458 -16.67 114.98 -22.52
C LEU A 458 -15.86 116.05 -23.27
N ASP A 459 -15.40 115.75 -24.48
CA ASP A 459 -14.70 116.69 -25.36
C ASP A 459 -15.62 117.88 -25.71
N ARG A 460 -16.90 117.64 -26.03
CA ARG A 460 -17.90 118.70 -26.27
C ARG A 460 -18.15 119.56 -25.02
N ILE A 461 -18.38 118.94 -23.87
CA ILE A 461 -18.56 119.67 -22.61
C ILE A 461 -17.31 120.48 -22.27
N SER A 462 -16.11 119.99 -22.61
CA SER A 462 -14.85 120.71 -22.42
C SER A 462 -14.66 121.86 -23.42
N GLU A 463 -15.26 121.77 -24.62
CA GLU A 463 -15.36 122.87 -25.59
C GLU A 463 -16.35 123.93 -25.09
N GLU A 464 -17.58 123.52 -24.77
CA GLU A 464 -18.66 124.37 -24.22
C GLU A 464 -18.20 125.08 -22.93
N LEU A 465 -17.48 124.40 -22.04
CA LEU A 465 -16.90 125.00 -20.84
C LEU A 465 -15.83 126.05 -21.18
N ARG A 466 -15.02 125.84 -22.23
CA ARG A 466 -14.01 126.81 -22.67
C ARG A 466 -14.66 128.02 -23.35
N GLU A 467 -15.70 127.81 -24.13
CA GLU A 467 -16.52 128.88 -24.71
C GLU A 467 -17.22 129.69 -23.60
N ALA A 468 -17.79 129.02 -22.59
CA ALA A 468 -18.39 129.68 -21.43
C ALA A 468 -17.35 130.41 -20.57
N GLN A 469 -16.14 129.85 -20.37
CA GLN A 469 -15.02 130.54 -19.72
C GLN A 469 -14.58 131.76 -20.53
N HIS A 470 -14.51 131.66 -21.87
CA HIS A 470 -14.17 132.80 -22.72
C HIS A 470 -15.25 133.89 -22.67
N GLY A 471 -16.53 133.50 -22.73
CA GLY A 471 -17.66 134.39 -22.49
C GLY A 471 -17.58 135.06 -21.11
N SER A 472 -17.24 134.31 -20.07
CA SER A 472 -17.00 134.85 -18.72
C SER A 472 -15.84 135.85 -18.68
N THR A 473 -14.73 135.61 -19.38
CA THR A 473 -13.66 136.61 -19.52
C THR A 473 -14.12 137.86 -20.26
N ILE A 474 -14.91 137.73 -21.34
CA ILE A 474 -15.45 138.89 -22.06
C ILE A 474 -16.44 139.67 -21.18
N PHE A 475 -17.30 138.99 -20.40
CA PHE A 475 -18.17 139.65 -19.44
C PHE A 475 -17.40 140.29 -18.29
N GLN A 476 -16.30 139.69 -17.83
CA GLN A 476 -15.39 140.30 -16.85
C GLN A 476 -14.76 141.57 -17.41
N ALA A 477 -14.27 141.55 -18.66
CA ALA A 477 -13.77 142.73 -19.38
C ALA A 477 -14.83 143.84 -19.48
N GLN A 478 -16.08 143.46 -19.79
CA GLN A 478 -17.21 144.40 -19.85
C GLN A 478 -17.58 144.96 -18.47
N VAL A 479 -17.52 144.14 -17.42
CA VAL A 479 -17.74 144.57 -16.03
C VAL A 479 -16.64 145.52 -15.57
N ASP A 480 -15.37 145.26 -15.92
CA ASP A 480 -14.26 146.13 -15.53
C ASP A 480 -14.23 147.42 -16.37
N ALA A 481 -14.60 147.37 -17.66
CA ALA A 481 -14.87 148.56 -18.46
C ALA A 481 -16.08 149.36 -17.91
N ALA A 482 -17.13 148.70 -17.44
CA ALA A 482 -18.25 149.34 -16.77
C ALA A 482 -17.87 149.93 -15.40
N LYS A 483 -16.90 149.34 -14.68
CA LYS A 483 -16.31 149.94 -13.47
C LYS A 483 -15.46 151.17 -13.80
N GLU A 484 -14.70 151.17 -14.90
CA GLU A 484 -14.00 152.39 -15.35
C GLU A 484 -14.99 153.46 -15.79
N GLN A 485 -16.08 153.10 -16.48
CA GLN A 485 -17.18 154.05 -16.73
C GLN A 485 -17.82 154.54 -15.42
N ALA A 486 -18.03 153.66 -14.43
CA ALA A 486 -18.52 154.04 -13.10
C ALA A 486 -17.53 154.95 -12.35
N LYS A 487 -16.21 154.79 -12.56
CA LYS A 487 -15.19 155.75 -12.08
C LYS A 487 -15.31 157.09 -12.78
N THR A 488 -15.43 157.14 -14.10
CA THR A 488 -15.65 158.41 -14.81
C THR A 488 -16.97 159.07 -14.40
N LEU A 489 -18.01 158.28 -14.11
CA LEU A 489 -19.27 158.75 -13.52
C LEU A 489 -19.10 159.21 -12.09
N THR A 490 -18.23 158.61 -11.26
CA THR A 490 -17.97 159.10 -9.90
C THR A 490 -17.06 160.34 -9.90
N GLU A 491 -16.13 160.49 -10.84
CA GLU A 491 -15.42 161.76 -11.07
C GLU A 491 -16.38 162.86 -11.57
N LEU A 492 -17.33 162.49 -12.45
CA LEU A 492 -18.45 163.37 -12.82
C LEU A 492 -19.36 163.64 -11.63
N GLN A 493 -19.56 162.69 -10.70
CA GLN A 493 -20.36 162.85 -9.49
C GLN A 493 -19.62 163.64 -8.41
N GLU A 494 -18.30 163.67 -8.39
CA GLU A 494 -17.50 164.60 -7.58
C GLU A 494 -17.56 166.01 -8.17
N ARG A 495 -17.53 166.13 -9.50
CA ARG A 495 -17.78 167.39 -10.21
C ARG A 495 -19.22 167.89 -10.02
N MET A 496 -20.19 166.97 -10.04
CA MET A 496 -21.56 167.26 -9.63
C MET A 496 -21.61 167.58 -8.14
N ARG A 497 -20.85 166.92 -7.24
CA ARG A 497 -20.83 167.24 -5.81
C ARG A 497 -20.26 168.60 -5.50
N ALA A 498 -19.34 169.12 -6.32
CA ALA A 498 -18.94 170.52 -6.25
C ALA A 498 -20.11 171.46 -6.58
N THR A 499 -20.89 171.15 -7.62
CA THR A 499 -22.16 171.86 -7.91
C THR A 499 -23.31 171.49 -6.96
N GLU A 500 -23.21 170.37 -6.24
CA GLU A 500 -24.19 169.88 -5.28
C GLU A 500 -23.94 170.54 -3.93
N THR A 501 -22.70 170.90 -3.57
CA THR A 501 -22.45 171.84 -2.47
C THR A 501 -23.03 173.23 -2.78
N GLU A 502 -22.91 173.69 -4.03
CA GLU A 502 -23.52 174.94 -4.52
C GLU A 502 -25.07 174.86 -4.61
N LEU A 503 -25.62 173.65 -4.75
CA LEU A 503 -27.06 173.38 -4.66
C LEU A 503 -27.54 172.96 -3.26
N LYS A 504 -26.66 172.60 -2.33
CA LYS A 504 -26.99 172.18 -0.95
C LYS A 504 -27.14 173.38 -0.04
N ASP A 505 -26.36 174.44 -0.28
CA ASP A 505 -26.69 175.82 0.13
C ASP A 505 -28.06 176.29 -0.41
N ARG A 506 -28.65 175.54 -1.35
CA ARG A 506 -29.96 175.76 -1.97
C ARG A 506 -30.96 174.61 -1.76
N CYS A 507 -30.63 173.61 -0.95
CA CYS A 507 -31.43 172.39 -0.72
C CYS A 507 -31.38 171.89 0.74
N GLU A 508 -30.87 172.70 1.68
CA GLU A 508 -31.36 172.67 3.07
C GLU A 508 -32.81 173.20 3.18
N GLU A 509 -33.39 173.71 2.08
CA GLU A 509 -34.71 174.32 1.99
C GLU A 509 -35.86 173.35 1.62
N LEU A 510 -35.57 172.08 1.30
CA LEU A 510 -36.60 171.05 1.08
C LEU A 510 -36.30 169.75 1.82
N GLU A 511 -36.77 169.75 3.08
CA GLU A 511 -37.53 168.67 3.73
C GLU A 511 -37.53 167.30 3.01
N ILE A 512 -36.95 166.25 3.61
CA ILE A 512 -37.60 165.45 4.67
C ILE A 512 -38.80 164.64 4.13
N LEU A 513 -38.68 163.30 4.19
CA LEU A 513 -39.64 162.23 3.79
C LEU A 513 -39.59 161.82 2.29
N LYS A 514 -39.45 160.54 1.91
CA LYS A 514 -39.41 159.29 2.71
C LYS A 514 -38.80 158.07 1.96
N GLU A 515 -38.16 157.19 2.72
CA GLU A 515 -37.57 155.86 2.40
C GLU A 515 -38.60 154.78 1.95
N GLU A 516 -38.29 153.91 0.97
CA GLU A 516 -37.74 152.51 1.04
C GLU A 516 -38.83 151.44 1.41
N LYS A 517 -38.94 150.19 0.88
CA LYS A 517 -37.96 149.11 0.57
C LYS A 517 -38.42 148.07 -0.52
N PRO A 518 -37.55 147.12 -0.96
CA PRO A 518 -37.72 146.28 -2.16
C PRO A 518 -37.91 144.73 -1.95
N SER A 519 -37.50 143.94 -2.96
CA SER A 519 -37.77 142.53 -3.35
C SER A 519 -36.75 141.48 -2.82
N VAL A 520 -36.56 140.34 -3.54
CA VAL A 520 -35.50 139.28 -3.44
C VAL A 520 -35.84 138.09 -2.48
N GLU A 521 -35.87 136.79 -2.86
CA GLU A 521 -35.72 136.13 -4.20
C GLU A 521 -36.35 134.70 -4.38
N THR A 522 -35.57 133.62 -4.60
CA THR A 522 -35.86 132.33 -5.29
C THR A 522 -35.19 131.09 -4.65
N GLU A 523 -35.68 129.86 -4.90
CA GLU A 523 -34.82 128.65 -5.15
C GLU A 523 -35.63 127.43 -5.64
N ALA A 524 -35.14 126.71 -6.68
CA ALA A 524 -35.84 125.55 -7.26
C ALA A 524 -34.92 124.58 -8.04
N THR A 525 -34.07 123.80 -7.35
CA THR A 525 -33.31 122.67 -7.96
C THR A 525 -33.02 121.57 -6.92
N ALA A 526 -33.95 120.64 -6.70
CA ALA A 526 -33.78 119.53 -5.76
C ALA A 526 -34.53 118.24 -6.17
N GLN A 527 -34.43 117.84 -7.44
CA GLN A 527 -35.23 116.70 -7.98
C GLN A 527 -34.51 115.77 -8.97
N ALA A 528 -33.19 115.92 -9.17
CA ALA A 528 -32.41 115.03 -10.04
C ALA A 528 -31.61 113.95 -9.28
N GLU A 529 -31.17 114.20 -8.04
CA GLU A 529 -30.28 113.28 -7.31
C GLU A 529 -31.01 112.08 -6.70
N ILE A 530 -32.30 112.23 -6.35
CA ILE A 530 -33.11 111.18 -5.71
C ILE A 530 -33.28 109.96 -6.63
N GLN A 531 -33.44 110.19 -7.94
CA GLN A 531 -33.74 109.12 -8.90
C GLN A 531 -32.54 108.20 -9.19
N TYR A 532 -31.31 108.69 -9.02
CA TYR A 532 -30.10 107.87 -9.22
C TYR A 532 -29.81 106.97 -8.01
N PHE A 533 -30.18 107.41 -6.80
CA PHE A 533 -29.98 106.67 -5.57
C PHE A 533 -30.91 105.46 -5.46
N ASP A 534 -32.20 105.61 -5.79
CA ASP A 534 -33.18 104.51 -5.74
C ASP A 534 -32.81 103.32 -6.65
N VAL A 535 -32.33 103.59 -7.87
CA VAL A 535 -31.91 102.53 -8.82
C VAL A 535 -30.71 101.74 -8.26
N PHE A 536 -29.76 102.41 -7.62
CA PHE A 536 -28.61 101.76 -7.00
C PHE A 536 -28.99 100.91 -5.78
N VAL A 537 -29.93 101.39 -4.95
CA VAL A 537 -30.49 100.66 -3.81
C VAL A 537 -31.22 99.38 -4.27
N CYS A 538 -31.99 99.43 -5.36
CA CYS A 538 -32.62 98.24 -5.94
C CYS A 538 -31.61 97.18 -6.38
N SER A 539 -30.53 97.57 -7.08
CA SER A 539 -29.52 96.64 -7.58
C SER A 539 -28.65 96.04 -6.45
N LEU A 540 -28.38 96.80 -5.38
CA LEU A 540 -27.76 96.27 -4.16
C LEU A 540 -28.63 95.20 -3.48
N LYS A 541 -29.94 95.44 -3.40
CA LYS A 541 -30.89 94.51 -2.77
C LYS A 541 -31.03 93.18 -3.53
N GLU A 542 -30.89 93.23 -4.86
CA GLU A 542 -30.87 92.04 -5.72
C GLU A 542 -29.58 91.21 -5.54
N ARG A 543 -28.41 91.88 -5.44
CA ARG A 543 -27.13 91.25 -5.06
C ARG A 543 -27.18 90.59 -3.68
N GLU A 544 -27.80 91.24 -2.70
CA GLU A 544 -27.97 90.73 -1.34
C GLU A 544 -28.89 89.49 -1.30
N GLY A 545 -29.95 89.48 -2.14
CA GLY A 545 -30.78 88.30 -2.38
C GLY A 545 -30.02 87.12 -3.00
N GLN A 546 -29.11 87.38 -3.96
CA GLN A 546 -28.27 86.33 -4.56
C GLN A 546 -27.27 85.75 -3.57
N LEU A 547 -26.63 86.59 -2.73
CA LEU A 547 -25.70 86.13 -1.70
C LEU A 547 -26.40 85.30 -0.63
N THR A 548 -27.59 85.70 -0.18
CA THR A 548 -28.37 84.91 0.79
C THR A 548 -28.87 83.59 0.21
N SER A 549 -29.22 83.52 -1.07
CA SER A 549 -29.53 82.26 -1.76
C SER A 549 -28.32 81.32 -1.81
N LEU A 550 -27.15 81.83 -2.16
CA LEU A 550 -25.92 81.04 -2.27
C LEU A 550 -25.40 80.56 -0.90
N GLU A 551 -25.60 81.36 0.16
CA GLU A 551 -25.31 80.98 1.54
C GLU A 551 -26.22 79.82 1.99
N VAL A 552 -27.51 79.81 1.60
CA VAL A 552 -28.41 78.69 1.88
C VAL A 552 -27.96 77.41 1.15
N GLU A 553 -27.60 77.49 -0.13
CA GLU A 553 -27.06 76.34 -0.88
C GLU A 553 -25.74 75.82 -0.29
N PHE A 554 -24.85 76.70 0.15
CA PHE A 554 -23.59 76.29 0.79
C PHE A 554 -23.81 75.60 2.14
N ASN A 555 -24.78 76.07 2.94
CA ASN A 555 -25.13 75.41 4.19
C ASN A 555 -25.86 74.07 3.96
N GLN A 556 -26.71 73.98 2.94
CA GLN A 556 -27.34 72.72 2.50
C GLN A 556 -26.27 71.67 2.11
N LEU A 557 -25.32 72.03 1.25
CA LEU A 557 -24.20 71.15 0.85
C LEU A 557 -23.29 70.76 2.03
N ARG A 558 -23.11 71.67 3.00
CA ARG A 558 -22.39 71.38 4.25
C ARG A 558 -23.14 70.34 5.09
N GLU A 559 -24.46 70.45 5.19
CA GLU A 559 -25.29 69.49 5.94
C GLU A 559 -25.31 68.12 5.26
N GLU A 560 -25.44 68.07 3.94
CA GLU A 560 -25.32 66.84 3.14
C GLU A 560 -23.94 66.18 3.28
N LEU A 561 -22.86 66.95 3.28
CA LEU A 561 -21.52 66.42 3.55
C LEU A 561 -21.41 65.82 4.97
N VAL A 562 -22.10 66.39 5.96
CA VAL A 562 -22.15 65.85 7.33
C VAL A 562 -23.01 64.58 7.40
N THR A 563 -24.12 64.49 6.67
CA THR A 563 -24.92 63.26 6.63
C THR A 563 -24.17 62.12 5.93
N VAL A 564 -23.53 62.37 4.79
CA VAL A 564 -22.71 61.37 4.07
C VAL A 564 -21.53 60.90 4.92
N LYS A 565 -20.86 61.80 5.66
CA LYS A 565 -19.80 61.41 6.61
C LYS A 565 -20.34 60.54 7.75
N ARG A 566 -21.55 60.82 8.26
CA ARG A 566 -22.19 60.01 9.30
C ARG A 566 -22.55 58.62 8.77
N THR A 567 -23.18 58.51 7.61
CA THR A 567 -23.55 57.20 7.03
C THR A 567 -22.33 56.37 6.69
N LEU A 568 -21.24 56.98 6.19
CA LEU A 568 -19.98 56.26 5.94
C LEU A 568 -19.31 55.78 7.25
N ALA A 569 -19.39 56.56 8.33
CA ALA A 569 -18.91 56.15 9.64
C ALA A 569 -19.75 55.00 10.24
N GLU A 570 -21.08 55.04 10.07
CA GLU A 570 -21.99 53.97 10.49
C GLU A 570 -21.80 52.70 9.64
N GLU A 571 -21.62 52.82 8.32
CA GLU A 571 -21.36 51.67 7.44
C GLU A 571 -20.00 51.03 7.73
N THR A 572 -18.94 51.83 7.94
CA THR A 572 -17.63 51.30 8.33
C THR A 572 -17.68 50.64 9.71
N GLN A 573 -18.35 51.23 10.70
CA GLN A 573 -18.57 50.59 12.00
C GLN A 573 -19.37 49.30 11.89
N ASN A 574 -20.40 49.24 11.04
CA ASN A 574 -21.18 48.02 10.81
C ASN A 574 -20.34 46.93 10.14
N ARG A 575 -19.50 47.28 9.16
CA ARG A 575 -18.55 46.32 8.54
C ARG A 575 -17.52 45.79 9.54
N VAL A 576 -17.03 46.62 10.45
CA VAL A 576 -16.15 46.19 11.56
C VAL A 576 -16.90 45.28 12.53
N ASN A 577 -18.12 45.64 12.93
CA ASN A 577 -18.95 44.81 13.83
C ASN A 577 -19.26 43.43 13.22
N VAL A 578 -19.56 43.35 11.91
CA VAL A 578 -19.79 42.10 11.19
C VAL A 578 -18.50 41.28 11.06
N ALA A 579 -17.36 41.93 10.80
CA ALA A 579 -16.07 41.25 10.85
C ALA A 579 -15.82 40.65 12.25
N ASP A 580 -16.02 41.42 13.32
CA ASP A 580 -15.85 40.97 14.71
C ASP A 580 -16.85 39.86 15.13
N THR A 581 -18.06 39.81 14.57
CA THR A 581 -18.96 38.65 14.79
C THR A 581 -18.45 37.41 14.07
N THR A 582 -18.09 37.51 12.79
CA THR A 582 -17.55 36.36 12.04
C THR A 582 -16.22 35.85 12.64
N TRP A 583 -15.34 36.74 13.11
CA TRP A 583 -14.13 36.35 13.83
C TRP A 583 -14.42 35.64 15.16
N ARG A 584 -15.45 36.05 15.90
CA ARG A 584 -15.89 35.33 17.11
C ARG A 584 -16.50 33.97 16.79
N GLU A 585 -17.26 33.86 15.70
CA GLU A 585 -17.82 32.60 15.22
C GLU A 585 -16.70 31.63 14.83
N TYR A 586 -15.74 32.04 14.00
CA TYR A 586 -14.56 31.22 13.68
C TYR A 586 -13.73 30.85 14.93
N THR A 587 -13.59 31.76 15.90
CA THR A 587 -12.88 31.45 17.15
C THR A 587 -13.62 30.39 17.95
N ALA A 588 -14.96 30.48 18.05
CA ALA A 588 -15.79 29.48 18.72
C ALA A 588 -15.77 28.12 18.00
N GLU A 589 -15.79 28.09 16.67
CA GLU A 589 -15.61 26.87 15.87
C GLU A 589 -14.23 26.23 16.10
N ILE A 590 -13.16 27.03 16.16
CA ILE A 590 -11.81 26.55 16.47
C ILE A 590 -11.74 25.97 17.90
N ASP A 591 -12.34 26.63 18.89
CA ASP A 591 -12.40 26.11 20.26
C ASP A 591 -13.29 24.85 20.38
N GLN A 592 -14.35 24.73 19.57
CA GLN A 592 -15.16 23.51 19.47
C GLN A 592 -14.39 22.35 18.81
N LEU A 593 -13.63 22.62 17.74
CA LEU A 593 -12.75 21.63 17.12
C LEU A 593 -11.61 21.22 18.05
N LYS A 594 -11.08 22.16 18.85
CA LYS A 594 -10.02 21.91 19.84
C LYS A 594 -10.51 21.09 21.03
N THR A 595 -11.73 21.35 21.52
CA THR A 595 -12.36 20.50 22.55
C THR A 595 -12.69 19.11 22.01
N SER A 596 -13.22 19.00 20.77
CA SER A 596 -13.43 17.69 20.14
C SER A 596 -12.12 16.93 19.90
N LEU A 597 -11.04 17.61 19.49
CA LEU A 597 -9.72 17.01 19.37
C LEU A 597 -9.21 16.53 20.73
N LYS A 598 -9.40 17.31 21.80
CA LYS A 598 -9.04 16.94 23.18
C LYS A 598 -9.80 15.70 23.65
N GLU A 599 -11.11 15.62 23.37
CA GLU A 599 -11.92 14.41 23.63
C GLU A 599 -11.44 13.20 22.82
N LYS A 600 -10.99 13.39 21.57
CA LYS A 600 -10.41 12.33 20.74
C LYS A 600 -9.04 11.88 21.26
N GLU A 601 -8.18 12.80 21.70
CA GLU A 601 -6.92 12.50 22.37
C GLU A 601 -7.16 11.70 23.65
N ASP A 602 -8.10 12.11 24.49
CA ASP A 602 -8.41 11.44 25.75
C ASP A 602 -9.08 10.07 25.51
N LEU A 603 -9.86 9.92 24.43
CA LEU A 603 -10.37 8.62 23.97
C LEU A 603 -9.25 7.72 23.42
N VAL A 604 -8.27 8.28 22.69
CA VAL A 604 -7.10 7.54 22.22
C VAL A 604 -6.22 7.11 23.41
N ALA A 605 -6.01 7.98 24.40
CA ALA A 605 -5.31 7.64 25.63
C ALA A 605 -6.06 6.58 26.45
N SER A 606 -7.40 6.65 26.51
CA SER A 606 -8.23 5.61 27.14
C SER A 606 -8.16 4.27 26.38
N LEU A 607 -8.16 4.31 25.05
CA LEU A 607 -8.01 3.12 24.21
C LEU A 607 -6.59 2.55 24.31
N GLN A 608 -5.54 3.37 24.37
CA GLN A 608 -4.17 2.94 24.63
C GLN A 608 -4.07 2.30 26.03
N ALA A 609 -4.64 2.92 27.06
CA ALA A 609 -4.67 2.33 28.41
C ALA A 609 -5.51 1.03 28.47
N GLN A 610 -6.54 0.88 27.63
CA GLN A 610 -7.25 -0.40 27.46
C GLN A 610 -6.44 -1.43 26.67
N LEU A 611 -5.64 -0.99 25.70
CA LEU A 611 -4.77 -1.85 24.89
C LEU A 611 -3.60 -2.35 25.74
N GLU A 612 -2.94 -1.46 26.50
CA GLU A 612 -1.93 -1.77 27.52
C GLU A 612 -2.52 -2.62 28.68
N LYS A 613 -3.82 -2.47 28.99
CA LYS A 613 -4.52 -3.36 29.93
C LYS A 613 -4.81 -4.74 29.36
N MET A 614 -5.09 -4.85 28.06
CA MET A 614 -5.22 -6.14 27.37
C MET A 614 -3.84 -6.80 27.17
N GLU A 615 -2.82 -6.00 26.90
CA GLU A 615 -1.42 -6.38 26.78
C GLU A 615 -0.89 -6.86 28.14
N SER A 616 -1.15 -6.18 29.25
CA SER A 616 -0.83 -6.65 30.62
C SER A 616 -1.70 -7.82 31.14
N VAL A 617 -2.86 -8.09 30.53
CA VAL A 617 -3.60 -9.36 30.72
C VAL A 617 -2.96 -10.50 29.89
N THR A 618 -2.09 -10.17 28.93
CA THR A 618 -1.28 -11.11 28.15
C THR A 618 0.19 -11.17 28.63
N GLU A 619 0.67 -10.15 29.35
CA GLU A 619 1.99 -10.04 29.99
C GLU A 619 1.92 -10.17 31.52
N ALA A 620 0.94 -10.94 32.01
CA ALA A 620 0.93 -11.49 33.37
C ALA A 620 1.54 -12.91 33.40
N GLU A 621 2.47 -13.22 32.48
CA GLU A 621 3.34 -14.40 32.55
C GLU A 621 4.78 -13.91 32.77
N PRO A 622 5.48 -14.37 33.84
CA PRO A 622 6.73 -13.77 34.26
C PRO A 622 7.89 -14.08 33.30
N PRO A 623 9.02 -13.33 33.35
CA PRO A 623 10.22 -13.58 32.54
C PRO A 623 10.98 -14.88 32.89
N PHE A 624 10.31 -15.83 33.54
CA PHE A 624 10.84 -17.14 33.90
C PHE A 624 10.78 -18.16 32.75
N GLU A 625 9.85 -18.06 31.79
CA GLU A 625 9.70 -19.09 30.73
C GLU A 625 10.94 -19.22 29.82
N ASN A 626 11.69 -18.15 29.56
CA ASN A 626 12.90 -18.22 28.72
C ASN A 626 14.11 -18.74 29.51
N LEU A 627 14.33 -18.22 30.73
CA LEU A 627 15.35 -18.77 31.63
C LEU A 627 15.05 -20.22 32.04
N GLU A 628 13.78 -20.62 32.11
CA GLU A 628 13.40 -22.01 32.41
C GLU A 628 13.53 -22.90 31.17
N LYS A 629 13.31 -22.39 29.94
CA LYS A 629 13.65 -23.14 28.71
C LYS A 629 15.16 -23.33 28.59
N ASP A 630 15.96 -22.31 28.87
CA ASP A 630 17.42 -22.41 28.88
C ASP A 630 17.93 -23.29 30.02
N ALA A 631 17.38 -23.17 31.24
CA ALA A 631 17.74 -24.04 32.37
C ALA A 631 17.29 -25.49 32.17
N ARG A 632 16.12 -25.73 31.53
CA ARG A 632 15.68 -27.08 31.13
C ARG A 632 16.53 -27.62 29.98
N MET A 633 17.03 -26.78 29.08
CA MET A 633 17.93 -27.14 27.98
C MET A 633 19.32 -27.52 28.52
N ILE A 634 19.92 -26.70 29.38
CA ILE A 634 21.15 -27.00 30.12
C ILE A 634 20.97 -28.26 30.97
N SER A 635 19.86 -28.42 31.69
CA SER A 635 19.58 -29.62 32.47
C SER A 635 19.37 -30.88 31.60
N LEU A 636 18.80 -30.76 30.40
CA LEU A 636 18.70 -31.86 29.43
C LEU A 636 20.06 -32.22 28.82
N GLU A 637 20.92 -31.23 28.60
CA GLU A 637 22.29 -31.42 28.10
C GLU A 637 23.18 -32.07 29.18
N GLU A 638 23.05 -31.66 30.45
CA GLU A 638 23.65 -32.35 31.60
C GLU A 638 23.08 -33.77 31.78
N GLU A 639 21.78 -34.00 31.63
CA GLU A 639 21.20 -35.36 31.66
C GLU A 639 21.76 -36.24 30.53
N LEU A 640 21.90 -35.71 29.31
CA LEU A 640 22.50 -36.42 28.17
C LEU A 640 23.99 -36.70 28.39
N GLN A 641 24.73 -35.74 28.91
CA GLN A 641 26.16 -35.89 29.20
C GLN A 641 26.39 -36.90 30.33
N GLN A 642 25.59 -36.85 31.40
CA GLN A 642 25.60 -37.89 32.44
C GLN A 642 25.19 -39.27 31.91
N LEU A 643 24.24 -39.36 30.97
CA LEU A 643 23.83 -40.64 30.39
C LEU A 643 24.92 -41.22 29.50
N LYS A 644 25.61 -40.38 28.71
CA LYS A 644 26.76 -40.74 27.89
C LYS A 644 27.94 -41.20 28.76
N GLU A 645 28.25 -40.48 29.83
CA GLU A 645 29.31 -40.86 30.78
C GLU A 645 28.96 -42.12 31.57
N LYS A 646 27.67 -42.35 31.92
CA LYS A 646 27.19 -43.61 32.48
C LYS A 646 27.30 -44.76 31.49
N MET A 647 27.04 -44.54 30.20
CA MET A 647 27.20 -45.54 29.15
C MET A 647 28.67 -45.94 28.96
N GLU A 648 29.58 -44.96 28.86
CA GLU A 648 31.02 -45.25 28.77
C GLU A 648 31.56 -45.89 30.06
N ARG A 649 31.13 -45.46 31.27
CA ARG A 649 31.50 -46.16 32.52
C ARG A 649 30.95 -47.60 32.58
N MET A 650 29.75 -47.86 32.05
CA MET A 650 29.17 -49.20 31.98
C MET A 650 29.93 -50.08 30.97
N LYS A 651 30.29 -49.53 29.81
CA LYS A 651 31.10 -50.18 28.78
C LYS A 651 32.52 -50.49 29.26
N ALA A 652 33.18 -49.54 29.91
CA ALA A 652 34.49 -49.74 30.53
C ALA A 652 34.45 -50.81 31.63
N LYS A 653 33.40 -50.82 32.48
CA LYS A 653 33.19 -51.86 33.49
C LYS A 653 32.93 -53.23 32.87
N SER A 654 32.10 -53.31 31.83
CA SER A 654 31.84 -54.55 31.09
C SER A 654 33.10 -55.08 30.39
N ASN A 655 33.91 -54.22 29.77
CA ASN A 655 35.19 -54.63 29.19
C ASN A 655 36.16 -55.14 30.26
N SER A 656 36.28 -54.44 31.39
CA SER A 656 37.12 -54.88 32.52
C SER A 656 36.65 -56.21 33.12
N GLU A 657 35.33 -56.44 33.23
CA GLU A 657 34.77 -57.72 33.67
C GLU A 657 35.04 -58.85 32.65
N ILE A 658 34.98 -58.56 31.35
CA ILE A 658 35.33 -59.52 30.27
C ILE A 658 36.83 -59.83 30.29
N GLU A 659 37.72 -58.83 30.41
CA GLU A 659 39.17 -59.02 30.53
C GLU A 659 39.53 -59.81 31.81
N GLN A 660 38.83 -59.56 32.91
CA GLN A 660 39.02 -60.31 34.15
C GLN A 660 38.55 -61.77 34.03
N GLN A 661 37.42 -62.04 33.37
CA GLN A 661 36.97 -63.40 33.09
C GLN A 661 37.88 -64.14 32.09
N LEU A 662 38.37 -63.44 31.05
CA LEU A 662 39.26 -64.01 30.06
C LEU A 662 40.62 -64.38 30.67
N SER A 663 41.17 -63.51 31.51
CA SER A 663 42.43 -63.77 32.24
C SER A 663 42.28 -64.84 33.32
N SER A 664 41.15 -64.90 34.05
CA SER A 664 40.91 -66.01 34.98
C SER A 664 40.76 -67.34 34.24
N PHE A 665 39.98 -67.38 33.15
CA PHE A 665 39.82 -68.58 32.32
C PHE A 665 41.14 -69.03 31.68
N GLN A 666 41.96 -68.08 31.19
CA GLN A 666 43.29 -68.37 30.67
C GLN A 666 44.21 -68.96 31.76
N THR A 667 44.14 -68.43 32.99
CA THR A 667 44.90 -68.93 34.14
C THR A 667 44.44 -70.32 34.58
N ASP A 668 43.13 -70.57 34.64
CA ASP A 668 42.58 -71.88 35.00
C ASP A 668 42.87 -72.93 33.94
N THR A 669 42.76 -72.57 32.66
CA THR A 669 43.13 -73.42 31.52
C THR A 669 44.62 -73.80 31.57
N ARG A 670 45.49 -72.82 31.84
CA ARG A 670 46.92 -73.03 32.05
C ARG A 670 47.20 -73.95 33.24
N ASN A 671 46.54 -73.72 34.38
CA ASN A 671 46.66 -74.56 35.58
C ASN A 671 46.16 -75.99 35.34
N ALA A 672 45.13 -76.18 34.52
CA ALA A 672 44.65 -77.49 34.10
C ALA A 672 45.68 -78.20 33.20
N PHE A 673 46.23 -77.53 32.20
CA PHE A 673 47.29 -78.10 31.35
C PHE A 673 48.55 -78.45 32.15
N GLN A 674 48.98 -77.61 33.09
CA GLN A 674 50.16 -77.88 33.91
C GLN A 674 49.93 -78.99 34.96
N LYS A 675 48.68 -79.26 35.35
CA LYS A 675 48.31 -80.47 36.12
C LYS A 675 48.28 -81.74 35.25
N LEU A 676 47.80 -81.64 34.02
CA LEU A 676 47.71 -82.77 33.08
C LEU A 676 49.07 -83.17 32.50
N PHE A 677 49.99 -82.21 32.36
CA PHE A 677 51.32 -82.41 31.79
C PHE A 677 52.42 -81.76 32.65
N PRO A 678 52.75 -82.33 33.84
CA PRO A 678 53.68 -81.73 34.79
C PRO A 678 55.13 -81.57 34.29
N HIS A 679 55.49 -82.26 33.21
CA HIS A 679 56.82 -82.23 32.60
C HIS A 679 57.02 -81.07 31.61
N ILE A 680 55.96 -80.30 31.30
CA ILE A 680 56.00 -79.18 30.37
C ILE A 680 55.99 -77.86 31.16
N SER A 681 57.10 -77.13 31.13
CA SER A 681 57.25 -75.84 31.81
C SER A 681 56.69 -74.70 30.95
N ILE A 682 55.52 -74.18 31.32
CA ILE A 682 54.94 -72.99 30.68
C ILE A 682 55.51 -71.73 31.36
N ASP A 683 56.04 -70.77 30.57
CA ASP A 683 56.55 -69.48 31.07
C ASP A 683 55.43 -68.43 31.25
N THR A 684 55.49 -67.58 32.27
CA THR A 684 54.32 -66.86 32.83
C THR A 684 53.95 -65.53 32.18
N HIS A 685 54.81 -64.97 31.33
CA HIS A 685 54.62 -63.60 30.82
C HIS A 685 54.36 -63.45 29.30
N GLN A 686 54.26 -64.54 28.53
CA GLN A 686 54.05 -64.45 27.08
C GLN A 686 52.59 -64.66 26.66
N SER A 687 52.07 -63.79 25.80
CA SER A 687 50.72 -63.90 25.21
C SER A 687 50.50 -65.17 24.38
N ASN A 688 51.57 -65.78 23.86
CA ASN A 688 51.53 -66.91 22.92
C ASN A 688 51.79 -68.28 23.60
N TRP A 689 51.68 -68.35 24.94
CA TRP A 689 52.09 -69.53 25.73
C TRP A 689 51.41 -70.85 25.33
N LEU A 690 50.19 -70.81 24.78
CA LEU A 690 49.44 -72.00 24.38
C LEU A 690 50.04 -72.69 23.14
N GLU A 691 50.60 -71.89 22.23
CA GLU A 691 51.26 -72.35 21.01
C GLU A 691 52.60 -73.02 21.35
N ALA A 692 53.37 -72.41 22.25
CA ALA A 692 54.58 -73.01 22.82
C ALA A 692 54.29 -74.32 23.58
N PHE A 693 53.23 -74.36 24.40
CA PHE A 693 52.78 -75.59 25.07
C PHE A 693 52.42 -76.71 24.08
N THR A 694 51.74 -76.36 22.97
CA THR A 694 51.33 -77.34 21.96
C THR A 694 52.52 -77.94 21.23
N HIS A 695 53.56 -77.14 20.93
CA HIS A 695 54.82 -77.61 20.36
C HIS A 695 55.56 -78.58 21.31
N GLU A 696 55.70 -78.22 22.60
CA GLU A 696 56.36 -79.05 23.61
C GLU A 696 55.60 -80.38 23.85
N ALA A 697 54.26 -80.33 23.84
CA ALA A 697 53.41 -81.50 23.96
C ALA A 697 53.52 -82.44 22.75
N GLN A 698 53.61 -81.91 21.53
CA GLN A 698 53.84 -82.71 20.32
C GLN A 698 55.22 -83.40 20.33
N MET A 699 56.27 -82.71 20.76
CA MET A 699 57.59 -83.31 20.96
C MET A 699 57.55 -84.47 21.97
N THR A 700 56.80 -84.31 23.07
CA THR A 700 56.63 -85.37 24.09
C THR A 700 55.78 -86.56 23.59
N LEU A 701 54.79 -86.31 22.72
CA LEU A 701 53.94 -87.34 22.12
C LEU A 701 54.66 -88.18 21.06
N THR A 702 55.51 -87.57 20.23
CA THR A 702 56.30 -88.31 19.23
C THR A 702 57.31 -89.26 19.86
N HIS A 703 57.79 -88.97 21.08
CA HIS A 703 58.69 -89.85 21.83
C HIS A 703 58.05 -91.16 22.32
N ASN A 704 56.72 -91.21 22.50
CA ASN A 704 56.01 -92.35 23.08
C ASN A 704 55.42 -93.35 22.07
N GLN A 705 55.53 -93.11 20.75
CA GLN A 705 54.86 -93.91 19.71
C GLN A 705 55.65 -95.13 19.18
N GLN A 706 56.62 -95.65 19.94
CA GLN A 706 57.48 -96.77 19.52
C GLN A 706 57.42 -97.98 20.48
N SER A 707 56.27 -98.69 20.51
CA SER A 707 56.18 -100.13 20.83
C SER A 707 54.78 -100.73 20.49
N PRO A 708 54.68 -101.89 19.81
CA PRO A 708 53.41 -102.53 19.45
C PRO A 708 53.08 -103.84 20.21
N ALA A 709 51.89 -104.40 19.93
CA ALA A 709 51.36 -105.76 20.19
C ALA A 709 50.32 -105.92 21.34
N GLU A 710 49.31 -106.82 21.30
CA GLU A 710 48.48 -107.41 20.20
C GLU A 710 47.33 -108.28 20.83
N GLN A 711 46.50 -108.92 19.99
CA GLN A 711 45.62 -110.11 20.25
C GLN A 711 44.31 -109.88 21.08
N GLN A 712 43.09 -110.18 20.60
CA GLN A 712 42.42 -111.36 19.97
C GLN A 712 41.70 -112.28 20.98
N HIS A 713 40.41 -112.59 20.73
CA HIS A 713 39.82 -113.95 20.87
C HIS A 713 38.36 -114.03 20.33
N THR A 714 37.93 -115.23 19.91
CA THR A 714 36.66 -115.53 19.21
C THR A 714 35.98 -116.81 19.75
N VAL A 715 34.65 -116.85 19.98
CA VAL A 715 33.91 -118.08 20.33
C VAL A 715 32.41 -118.06 19.92
N SER A 716 31.91 -119.24 19.48
CA SER A 716 30.51 -119.75 19.46
C SER A 716 29.49 -119.33 18.38
N SER A 717 28.75 -120.35 17.89
CA SER A 717 27.98 -120.32 16.63
C SER A 717 26.46 -120.57 16.79
N SER A 718 25.96 -120.93 17.98
CA SER A 718 24.50 -121.12 18.19
C SER A 718 23.80 -119.88 18.75
N ASP A 719 24.51 -119.05 19.53
CA ASP A 719 24.07 -117.69 19.84
C ASP A 719 24.19 -116.79 18.60
N SER A 720 24.99 -117.18 17.60
CA SER A 720 25.25 -116.39 16.40
C SER A 720 24.00 -116.03 15.61
N THR A 721 22.95 -116.84 15.58
CA THR A 721 21.72 -116.53 14.83
C THR A 721 20.76 -115.60 15.59
N ASP A 722 20.61 -115.76 16.91
CA ASP A 722 19.83 -114.81 17.74
C ASP A 722 20.59 -113.48 17.91
N LEU A 723 21.92 -113.52 17.99
CA LEU A 723 22.79 -112.35 17.91
C LEU A 723 22.76 -111.72 16.51
N GLN A 724 22.71 -112.48 15.41
CA GLN A 724 22.52 -111.92 14.05
C GLN A 724 21.16 -111.25 13.90
N GLN A 725 20.09 -111.81 14.46
CA GLN A 725 18.77 -111.17 14.39
C GLN A 725 18.70 -109.92 15.27
N LYS A 726 19.29 -109.94 16.48
CA LYS A 726 19.43 -108.73 17.31
C LYS A 726 20.38 -107.69 16.70
N LEU A 727 21.43 -108.13 16.02
CA LEU A 727 22.34 -107.26 15.26
C LEU A 727 21.57 -106.63 14.10
N ALA A 728 20.81 -107.38 13.32
CA ALA A 728 19.99 -106.85 12.23
C ALA A 728 18.94 -105.84 12.71
N LEU A 729 18.24 -106.13 13.82
CA LEU A 729 17.28 -105.20 14.44
C LEU A 729 17.97 -103.96 15.06
N SER A 730 19.17 -104.13 15.62
CA SER A 730 19.99 -103.02 16.13
C SER A 730 20.54 -102.16 15.00
N GLU A 731 20.95 -102.78 13.88
CA GLU A 731 21.38 -102.09 12.66
C GLU A 731 20.21 -101.37 12.00
N GLU A 732 19.00 -101.94 11.98
CA GLU A 732 17.80 -101.28 11.45
C GLU A 732 17.40 -100.09 12.34
N SER A 733 17.41 -100.26 13.66
CA SER A 733 17.26 -99.15 14.63
C SER A 733 18.35 -98.08 14.45
N GLN A 734 19.60 -98.48 14.21
CA GLN A 734 20.71 -97.56 13.99
C GLN A 734 20.66 -96.87 12.62
N ARG A 735 20.16 -97.53 11.57
CA ARG A 735 19.84 -96.92 10.28
C ARG A 735 18.71 -95.89 10.43
N SER A 736 17.66 -96.22 11.18
CA SER A 736 16.55 -95.31 11.48
C SER A 736 17.02 -94.08 12.27
N LEU A 737 17.79 -94.28 13.34
CA LEU A 737 18.34 -93.18 14.15
C LEU A 737 19.34 -92.33 13.34
N ASN A 738 20.15 -92.95 12.47
CA ASN A 738 21.06 -92.21 11.60
C ASN A 738 20.30 -91.40 10.54
N ALA A 739 19.21 -91.92 9.97
CA ALA A 739 18.33 -91.18 9.07
C ALA A 739 17.66 -89.99 9.77
N GLU A 740 17.18 -90.17 11.01
CA GLU A 740 16.65 -89.07 11.83
C GLU A 740 17.74 -88.01 12.13
N CYS A 741 18.97 -88.45 12.44
CA CYS A 741 20.11 -87.54 12.61
C CYS A 741 20.50 -86.80 11.33
N GLU A 742 20.37 -87.43 10.17
CA GLU A 742 20.59 -86.80 8.86
C GLU A 742 19.48 -85.79 8.53
N GLN A 743 18.23 -86.11 8.87
CA GLN A 743 17.10 -85.17 8.78
C GLN A 743 17.33 -83.94 9.68
N TYR A 744 17.67 -84.12 10.97
CA TYR A 744 17.99 -83.00 11.85
C TYR A 744 19.20 -82.18 11.36
N ARG A 745 20.23 -82.80 10.78
CA ARG A 745 21.33 -82.05 10.14
C ARG A 745 20.85 -81.23 8.94
N SER A 746 19.92 -81.76 8.14
CA SER A 746 19.33 -81.04 7.02
C SER A 746 18.52 -79.83 7.48
N THR A 747 17.60 -80.01 8.44
CA THR A 747 16.79 -78.91 9.01
C THR A 747 17.67 -77.87 9.71
N LEU A 748 18.75 -78.29 10.40
CA LEU A 748 19.73 -77.36 10.97
C LEU A 748 20.50 -76.59 9.89
N SER A 749 20.90 -77.24 8.80
CA SER A 749 21.57 -76.56 7.68
C SER A 749 20.63 -75.57 6.96
N GLU A 750 19.35 -75.89 6.84
CA GLU A 750 18.34 -75.01 6.22
C GLU A 750 18.03 -73.80 7.11
N THR A 751 17.85 -74.02 8.42
CA THR A 751 17.65 -72.93 9.39
C THR A 751 18.90 -72.05 9.54
N GLU A 752 20.12 -72.60 9.48
CA GLU A 752 21.36 -71.82 9.43
C GLU A 752 21.43 -70.97 8.14
N SER A 753 21.02 -71.53 7.00
CA SER A 753 20.95 -70.78 5.73
C SER A 753 19.93 -69.65 5.80
N MET A 754 18.73 -69.90 6.33
CA MET A 754 17.70 -68.89 6.52
C MET A 754 18.15 -67.78 7.49
N LEU A 755 18.85 -68.14 8.57
CA LEU A 755 19.45 -67.17 9.50
C LEU A 755 20.51 -66.30 8.82
N LYS A 756 21.37 -66.86 7.96
CA LYS A 756 22.36 -66.08 7.18
C LYS A 756 21.69 -65.12 6.20
N VAL A 757 20.61 -65.54 5.54
CA VAL A 757 19.82 -64.67 4.65
C VAL A 757 19.14 -63.53 5.44
N LEU A 758 18.55 -63.83 6.60
CA LEU A 758 17.95 -62.82 7.48
C LEU A 758 18.99 -61.85 8.03
N GLN A 759 20.14 -62.34 8.51
CA GLN A 759 21.24 -61.50 8.98
C GLN A 759 21.69 -60.54 7.88
N LYS A 760 21.98 -61.06 6.68
CA LYS A 760 22.36 -60.22 5.54
C LYS A 760 21.29 -59.19 5.18
N SER A 761 20.01 -59.58 5.17
CA SER A 761 18.91 -58.63 4.90
C SER A 761 18.79 -57.52 5.94
N VAL A 762 19.17 -57.78 7.20
CA VAL A 762 19.21 -56.76 8.25
C VAL A 762 20.44 -55.86 8.07
N GLU A 763 21.61 -56.42 7.78
CA GLU A 763 22.84 -55.67 7.50
C GLU A 763 22.68 -54.74 6.27
N ASP A 764 22.12 -55.24 5.16
CA ASP A 764 21.80 -54.47 3.96
C ASP A 764 20.80 -53.34 4.28
N GLY A 765 19.75 -53.63 5.08
CA GLY A 765 18.77 -52.63 5.51
C GLY A 765 19.34 -51.57 6.47
N GLU A 766 20.30 -51.93 7.33
CA GLU A 766 21.03 -50.97 8.16
C GLU A 766 21.94 -50.06 7.32
N LEU A 767 22.61 -50.60 6.30
CA LEU A 767 23.45 -49.82 5.39
C LEU A 767 22.60 -48.83 4.57
N GLU A 768 21.45 -49.26 4.04
CA GLU A 768 20.52 -48.38 3.33
C GLU A 768 19.95 -47.28 4.26
N CYS A 769 19.63 -47.62 5.52
CA CYS A 769 19.20 -46.67 6.53
C CYS A 769 20.30 -45.63 6.85
N LYS A 770 21.55 -46.09 7.04
CA LYS A 770 22.72 -45.22 7.25
C LYS A 770 22.95 -44.27 6.07
N SER A 771 22.83 -44.77 4.82
CA SER A 771 22.91 -43.92 3.61
C SER A 771 21.85 -42.82 3.62
N LYS A 772 20.57 -43.19 3.83
CA LYS A 772 19.45 -42.23 3.85
C LYS A 772 19.58 -41.18 4.95
N ILE A 773 20.17 -41.53 6.10
CA ILE A 773 20.47 -40.58 7.17
C ILE A 773 21.56 -39.60 6.74
N LEU A 774 22.65 -40.08 6.12
CA LEU A 774 23.71 -39.20 5.59
C LEU A 774 23.21 -38.28 4.48
N ASP A 775 22.39 -38.79 3.56
CA ASP A 775 21.78 -38.00 2.48
C ASP A 775 20.86 -36.91 3.05
N ALA A 776 20.05 -37.23 4.07
CA ALA A 776 19.18 -36.27 4.75
C ALA A 776 19.97 -35.22 5.56
N GLU A 777 21.08 -35.62 6.20
CA GLU A 777 21.96 -34.71 6.93
C GLU A 777 22.72 -33.78 5.96
N GLN A 778 23.14 -34.27 4.80
CA GLN A 778 23.74 -33.46 3.74
C GLN A 778 22.72 -32.49 3.12
N GLN A 779 21.46 -32.91 2.91
CA GLN A 779 20.38 -32.01 2.47
C GLN A 779 20.08 -30.91 3.50
N LYS A 780 20.04 -31.26 4.80
CA LYS A 780 19.91 -30.29 5.89
C LYS A 780 21.07 -29.29 5.89
N GLN A 781 22.30 -29.76 5.70
CA GLN A 781 23.47 -28.88 5.66
C GLN A 781 23.41 -27.92 4.45
N ALA A 782 23.07 -28.43 3.26
CA ALA A 782 22.88 -27.59 2.07
C ALA A 782 21.76 -26.55 2.25
N ALA A 783 20.68 -26.89 2.96
CA ALA A 783 19.63 -25.94 3.31
C ALA A 783 20.09 -24.86 4.30
N LEU A 784 20.89 -25.23 5.32
CA LEU A 784 21.48 -24.26 6.26
C LEU A 784 22.44 -23.29 5.56
N ASP A 785 23.23 -23.77 4.61
CA ASP A 785 24.16 -22.91 3.87
C ASP A 785 23.41 -22.00 2.88
N GLN A 786 22.28 -22.43 2.31
CA GLN A 786 21.38 -21.53 1.55
C GLN A 786 20.75 -20.45 2.45
N VAL A 787 20.35 -20.79 3.68
CA VAL A 787 19.81 -19.81 4.64
C VAL A 787 20.84 -18.73 4.96
N LYS A 788 22.11 -19.10 5.23
CA LYS A 788 23.19 -18.11 5.46
C LYS A 788 23.38 -17.16 4.28
N VAL A 789 23.38 -17.66 3.05
CA VAL A 789 23.50 -16.82 1.85
C VAL A 789 22.31 -15.85 1.72
N LEU A 790 21.10 -16.28 2.10
CA LEU A 790 19.94 -15.39 2.16
C LEU A 790 20.04 -14.36 3.28
N GLU A 791 20.55 -14.72 4.45
CA GLU A 791 20.83 -13.80 5.57
C GLU A 791 21.87 -12.74 5.18
N GLU A 792 23.00 -13.14 4.58
CA GLU A 792 24.01 -12.23 4.03
C GLU A 792 23.44 -11.29 2.95
N THR A 793 22.54 -11.81 2.10
CA THR A 793 21.86 -11.01 1.06
C THR A 793 20.87 -10.00 1.67
N ILE A 794 20.13 -10.39 2.71
CA ILE A 794 19.23 -9.50 3.45
C ILE A 794 20.02 -8.39 4.13
N GLU A 795 21.15 -8.72 4.76
CA GLU A 795 21.98 -7.73 5.43
C GLU A 795 22.59 -6.73 4.44
N LYS A 796 23.06 -7.21 3.27
CA LYS A 796 23.49 -6.33 2.17
C LYS A 796 22.38 -5.39 1.70
N MET A 797 21.15 -5.89 1.53
CA MET A 797 20.00 -5.05 1.18
C MET A 797 19.62 -4.05 2.29
N ASN A 798 19.84 -4.38 3.57
CA ASN A 798 19.62 -3.46 4.69
C ASN A 798 20.63 -2.30 4.66
N VAL A 799 21.91 -2.58 4.36
CA VAL A 799 22.95 -1.55 4.20
C VAL A 799 22.63 -0.65 3.00
N GLU A 800 22.34 -1.22 1.82
CA GLU A 800 21.95 -0.45 0.63
C GLU A 800 20.70 0.41 0.88
N ARG A 801 19.77 -0.07 1.71
CA ARG A 801 18.60 0.70 2.15
C ARG A 801 18.97 1.85 3.07
N GLN A 802 19.90 1.65 4.01
CA GLN A 802 20.39 2.71 4.89
C GLN A 802 21.11 3.81 4.10
N ASP A 803 21.95 3.44 3.12
CA ASP A 803 22.60 4.37 2.20
C ASP A 803 21.57 5.16 1.37
N THR A 804 20.50 4.48 0.92
CA THR A 804 19.38 5.12 0.19
C THR A 804 18.62 6.11 1.07
N ASP A 805 18.33 5.76 2.32
CA ASP A 805 17.67 6.65 3.28
C ASP A 805 18.57 7.86 3.64
N GLN A 806 19.90 7.67 3.71
CA GLN A 806 20.86 8.76 3.89
C GLN A 806 20.93 9.69 2.67
N LEU A 807 20.97 9.15 1.45
CA LEU A 807 20.92 9.91 0.20
C LEU A 807 19.62 10.71 0.09
N LYS A 808 18.48 10.11 0.47
CA LYS A 808 17.18 10.79 0.52
C LYS A 808 17.19 11.97 1.51
N GLY A 809 17.87 11.84 2.64
CA GLY A 809 18.10 12.95 3.57
C GLY A 809 18.90 14.10 2.96
N GLN A 810 19.93 13.79 2.15
CA GLN A 810 20.70 14.80 1.41
C GLN A 810 19.88 15.47 0.31
N VAL A 811 19.08 14.71 -0.45
CA VAL A 811 18.18 15.25 -1.48
C VAL A 811 17.17 16.22 -0.86
N MET A 812 16.50 15.83 0.23
CA MET A 812 15.54 16.70 0.93
C MET A 812 16.18 18.00 1.45
N LEU A 813 17.45 17.95 1.88
CA LEU A 813 18.19 19.15 2.28
C LEU A 813 18.52 20.05 1.08
N LEU A 814 18.91 19.48 -0.06
CA LEU A 814 19.16 20.23 -1.29
C LEU A 814 17.87 20.83 -1.87
N GLU A 815 16.75 20.10 -1.84
CA GLU A 815 15.42 20.60 -2.23
C GLU A 815 15.04 21.82 -1.38
N ALA A 816 15.13 21.72 -0.05
CA ALA A 816 14.85 22.83 0.86
C ALA A 816 15.80 24.03 0.67
N GLN A 817 17.07 23.80 0.33
CA GLN A 817 18.01 24.88 -0.02
C GLN A 817 17.64 25.56 -1.34
N LEU A 818 17.21 24.78 -2.34
CA LEU A 818 16.85 25.28 -3.67
C LEU A 818 15.52 26.03 -3.66
N GLU A 819 14.54 25.56 -2.88
CA GLU A 819 13.27 26.25 -2.61
C GLU A 819 13.51 27.60 -1.91
N LYS A 820 14.40 27.63 -0.90
CA LYS A 820 14.82 28.89 -0.25
C LYS A 820 15.54 29.86 -1.21
N GLN A 821 16.32 29.35 -2.16
CA GLN A 821 16.94 30.18 -3.22
C GLN A 821 15.89 30.72 -4.19
N LEU A 822 14.91 29.91 -4.60
CA LEU A 822 13.80 30.35 -5.45
C LEU A 822 12.94 31.43 -4.77
N GLU A 823 12.65 31.29 -3.48
CA GLU A 823 11.97 32.32 -2.68
C GLU A 823 12.80 33.63 -2.65
N SER A 824 14.11 33.53 -2.41
CA SER A 824 15.02 34.70 -2.44
C SER A 824 15.10 35.36 -3.82
N ILE A 825 15.08 34.59 -4.90
CA ILE A 825 15.05 35.12 -6.27
C ILE A 825 13.71 35.80 -6.54
N THR A 826 12.59 35.21 -6.10
CA THR A 826 11.24 35.76 -6.26
C THR A 826 11.12 37.10 -5.54
N ILE A 827 11.59 37.20 -4.29
CA ILE A 827 11.63 38.45 -3.51
C ILE A 827 12.54 39.50 -4.18
N SER A 828 13.65 39.09 -4.78
CA SER A 828 14.50 40.01 -5.54
C SER A 828 13.83 40.49 -6.83
N GLN A 829 13.05 39.62 -7.50
CA GLN A 829 12.34 39.97 -8.73
C GLN A 829 11.22 40.98 -8.45
N THR A 830 10.37 40.74 -7.43
CA THR A 830 9.33 41.68 -7.04
C THR A 830 9.92 43.05 -6.67
N TYR A 831 11.02 43.08 -5.90
CA TYR A 831 11.74 44.33 -5.61
C TYR A 831 12.24 45.05 -6.87
N THR A 832 12.81 44.32 -7.84
CA THR A 832 13.24 44.95 -9.11
C THR A 832 12.06 45.45 -9.95
N GLU A 833 10.92 44.76 -9.90
CA GLU A 833 9.71 45.15 -10.63
C GLU A 833 9.07 46.39 -10.01
N GLU A 834 8.91 46.45 -8.68
CA GLU A 834 8.49 47.65 -7.95
C GLU A 834 9.42 48.85 -8.22
N MET A 835 10.74 48.63 -8.21
CA MET A 835 11.73 49.67 -8.57
C MET A 835 11.62 50.10 -10.04
N SER A 836 11.18 49.23 -10.95
CA SER A 836 10.91 49.58 -12.35
C SER A 836 9.63 50.42 -12.49
N GLN A 837 8.57 50.06 -11.76
CA GLN A 837 7.30 50.80 -11.72
C GLN A 837 7.49 52.19 -11.12
N LEU A 838 8.24 52.32 -10.02
CA LEU A 838 8.61 53.60 -9.42
C LEU A 838 9.43 54.47 -10.37
N LYS A 839 10.37 53.89 -11.13
CA LYS A 839 11.11 54.63 -12.18
C LYS A 839 10.20 55.07 -13.33
N ALA A 840 9.27 54.23 -13.76
CA ALA A 840 8.30 54.59 -14.80
C ALA A 840 7.43 55.77 -14.34
N LEU A 841 6.84 55.70 -13.14
CA LEU A 841 6.04 56.77 -12.56
C LEU A 841 6.84 58.08 -12.37
N LEU A 842 8.11 57.97 -11.96
CA LEU A 842 9.02 59.12 -11.87
C LEU A 842 9.32 59.74 -13.24
N SER A 843 9.50 58.92 -14.28
CA SER A 843 9.71 59.42 -15.64
C SER A 843 8.45 60.08 -16.23
N GLU A 844 7.26 59.52 -15.94
CA GLU A 844 5.98 60.09 -16.36
C GLU A 844 5.72 61.43 -15.69
N THR A 845 5.89 61.51 -14.37
CA THR A 845 5.76 62.78 -13.62
C THR A 845 6.82 63.81 -14.04
N GLN A 846 8.03 63.38 -14.40
CA GLN A 846 9.04 64.27 -14.98
C GLN A 846 8.62 64.82 -16.36
N VAL A 847 8.02 64.01 -17.23
CA VAL A 847 7.48 64.45 -18.52
C VAL A 847 6.31 65.43 -18.32
N GLN A 848 5.38 65.13 -17.41
CA GLN A 848 4.27 66.03 -17.05
C GLN A 848 4.78 67.37 -16.50
N LEU A 849 5.82 67.36 -15.65
CA LEU A 849 6.44 68.59 -15.14
C LEU A 849 7.06 69.42 -16.27
N LEU A 850 7.74 68.77 -17.22
CA LEU A 850 8.33 69.45 -18.38
C LEU A 850 7.27 70.04 -19.31
N SER A 851 6.17 69.32 -19.58
CA SER A 851 5.07 69.84 -20.40
C SER A 851 4.41 71.03 -19.73
N ALA A 852 4.02 70.92 -18.45
CA ALA A 852 3.43 72.03 -17.69
C ALA A 852 4.36 73.25 -17.58
N ASN A 853 5.68 73.05 -17.47
CA ASN A 853 6.64 74.16 -17.50
C ASN A 853 6.75 74.78 -18.90
N SER A 854 6.65 74.01 -19.97
CA SER A 854 6.63 74.54 -21.34
C SER A 854 5.34 75.34 -21.64
N GLU A 855 4.18 74.86 -21.17
CA GLU A 855 2.90 75.55 -21.25
C GLU A 855 2.93 76.86 -20.46
N ALA A 856 3.47 76.84 -19.23
CA ALA A 856 3.66 78.04 -18.42
C ALA A 856 4.63 79.05 -19.06
N GLN A 857 5.65 78.58 -19.79
CA GLN A 857 6.53 79.45 -20.58
C GLN A 857 5.81 80.05 -21.79
N GLN A 858 5.01 79.26 -22.51
CA GLN A 858 4.19 79.73 -23.63
C GLN A 858 3.19 80.80 -23.16
N GLN A 859 2.44 80.54 -22.09
CA GLN A 859 1.51 81.51 -21.50
C GLN A 859 2.21 82.81 -21.09
N ARG A 860 3.43 82.74 -20.52
CA ARG A 860 4.25 83.92 -20.21
C ARG A 860 4.66 84.69 -21.47
N ALA A 861 5.01 83.99 -22.55
CA ALA A 861 5.36 84.62 -23.83
C ALA A 861 4.15 85.29 -24.49
N GLU A 862 2.98 84.65 -24.46
CA GLU A 862 1.71 85.20 -24.95
C GLU A 862 1.28 86.43 -24.13
N LEU A 863 1.34 86.36 -22.80
CA LEU A 863 1.09 87.51 -21.92
C LEU A 863 2.05 88.68 -22.20
N SER A 864 3.33 88.39 -22.45
CA SER A 864 4.31 89.39 -22.84
C SER A 864 3.97 90.04 -24.19
N LEU A 865 3.57 89.24 -25.19
CA LEU A 865 3.15 89.71 -26.51
C LEU A 865 1.89 90.57 -26.44
N VAL A 866 0.89 90.19 -25.64
CA VAL A 866 -0.34 90.97 -25.40
C VAL A 866 0.00 92.29 -24.70
N SER A 867 0.88 92.27 -23.70
CA SER A 867 1.38 93.48 -23.02
C SER A 867 2.09 94.43 -23.99
N LEU A 868 3.02 93.91 -24.80
CA LEU A 868 3.73 94.69 -25.81
C LEU A 868 2.78 95.27 -26.86
N THR A 869 1.81 94.48 -27.34
CA THR A 869 0.79 94.92 -28.30
C THR A 869 -0.07 96.04 -27.73
N SER A 870 -0.47 95.94 -26.45
CA SER A 870 -1.18 97.00 -25.72
C SER A 870 -0.35 98.28 -25.63
N VAL A 871 0.95 98.18 -25.33
CA VAL A 871 1.88 99.32 -25.32
C VAL A 871 2.03 99.93 -26.72
N CYS A 872 2.19 99.13 -27.78
CA CYS A 872 2.25 99.62 -29.16
C CYS A 872 0.97 100.34 -29.59
N LEU A 873 -0.21 99.80 -29.27
CA LEU A 873 -1.50 100.44 -29.53
C LEU A 873 -1.64 101.76 -28.76
N ARG A 874 -1.18 101.82 -27.51
CA ARG A 874 -1.15 103.05 -26.69
C ARG A 874 -0.20 104.09 -27.29
N MET A 875 0.99 103.69 -27.74
CA MET A 875 1.96 104.57 -28.41
C MET A 875 1.41 105.12 -29.74
N HIS A 876 0.75 104.27 -30.54
CA HIS A 876 0.11 104.71 -31.79
C HIS A 876 -1.07 105.67 -31.52
N ARG A 877 -1.86 105.44 -30.47
CA ARG A 877 -2.91 106.38 -30.02
C ARG A 877 -2.30 107.73 -29.63
N LEU A 878 -1.26 107.74 -28.81
CA LEU A 878 -0.54 108.95 -28.40
C LEU A 878 0.06 109.71 -29.60
N GLU A 879 0.61 109.03 -30.61
CA GLU A 879 1.16 109.72 -31.79
C GLU A 879 0.06 110.30 -32.69
N LYS A 880 -1.10 109.62 -32.78
CA LYS A 880 -2.30 110.16 -33.44
C LYS A 880 -2.83 111.41 -32.70
N GLU A 881 -2.87 111.37 -31.38
CA GLU A 881 -3.24 112.52 -30.53
C GLU A 881 -2.27 113.68 -30.73
N LYS A 882 -0.95 113.46 -30.63
CA LYS A 882 0.07 114.49 -30.91
C LYS A 882 -0.06 115.09 -32.30
N LYS A 883 -0.38 114.27 -33.33
CA LYS A 883 -0.61 114.76 -34.68
C LYS A 883 -1.85 115.67 -34.72
N LEU A 884 -2.97 115.23 -34.15
CA LEU A 884 -4.18 116.04 -34.05
C LEU A 884 -3.92 117.36 -33.31
N THR A 885 -3.18 117.36 -32.18
CA THR A 885 -2.79 118.59 -31.47
C THR A 885 -1.92 119.51 -32.32
N ARG A 886 -0.99 118.96 -33.12
CA ARG A 886 -0.15 119.74 -34.04
C ARG A 886 -0.99 120.35 -35.18
N ASP A 887 -1.88 119.56 -35.77
CA ASP A 887 -2.76 119.99 -36.86
C ASP A 887 -3.75 121.07 -36.35
N LEU A 888 -4.29 120.89 -35.14
CA LEU A 888 -5.14 121.87 -34.45
C LEU A 888 -4.35 123.17 -34.13
N GLY A 889 -3.09 123.06 -33.71
CA GLY A 889 -2.20 124.21 -33.53
C GLY A 889 -1.88 124.96 -34.83
N GLN A 890 -1.78 124.25 -35.96
CA GLN A 890 -1.68 124.87 -37.29
C GLN A 890 -2.97 125.56 -37.71
N VAL A 891 -4.13 125.01 -37.37
CA VAL A 891 -5.44 125.67 -37.60
C VAL A 891 -5.58 126.91 -36.71
N ALA A 892 -5.22 126.83 -35.43
CA ALA A 892 -5.25 127.94 -34.50
C ALA A 892 -4.32 129.10 -34.94
N THR A 893 -3.09 128.80 -35.39
CA THR A 893 -2.17 129.82 -35.90
C THR A 893 -2.63 130.42 -37.23
N LYS A 894 -3.25 129.63 -38.12
CA LYS A 894 -3.92 130.16 -39.34
C LYS A 894 -5.10 131.08 -38.98
N LEU A 895 -5.95 130.68 -38.05
CA LEU A 895 -7.04 131.52 -37.52
C LEU A 895 -6.50 132.81 -36.92
N GLN A 896 -5.44 132.75 -36.12
CA GLN A 896 -4.79 133.92 -35.53
C GLN A 896 -4.21 134.86 -36.61
N HIS A 897 -3.63 134.33 -37.69
CA HIS A 897 -3.17 135.12 -38.83
C HIS A 897 -4.33 135.74 -39.61
N LEU A 898 -5.41 135.00 -39.87
CA LEU A 898 -6.62 135.51 -40.50
C LEU A 898 -7.25 136.63 -39.67
N LEU A 899 -7.39 136.43 -38.36
CA LEU A 899 -7.95 137.40 -37.42
C LEU A 899 -7.08 138.67 -37.34
N LYS A 900 -5.75 138.52 -37.38
CA LYS A 900 -4.83 139.66 -37.49
C LYS A 900 -4.95 140.36 -38.85
N SER A 901 -5.10 139.63 -39.95
CA SER A 901 -5.33 140.20 -41.29
C SER A 901 -6.63 140.98 -41.35
N THR A 902 -7.73 140.46 -40.78
CA THR A 902 -9.02 141.17 -40.71
C THR A 902 -8.95 142.37 -39.77
N GLN A 903 -8.13 142.32 -38.71
CA GLN A 903 -7.88 143.47 -37.85
C GLN A 903 -7.09 144.57 -38.61
N GLU A 904 -6.06 144.19 -39.38
CA GLU A 904 -5.31 145.11 -40.23
C GLU A 904 -6.15 145.68 -41.40
N GLU A 905 -7.09 144.91 -41.95
CA GLU A 905 -8.08 145.39 -42.92
C GLU A 905 -9.08 146.35 -42.27
N LEU A 906 -9.63 146.01 -41.09
CA LEU A 906 -10.52 146.88 -40.33
C LEU A 906 -9.86 148.20 -39.94
N ASP A 907 -8.57 148.18 -39.56
CA ASP A 907 -7.83 149.39 -39.21
C ASP A 907 -7.46 150.23 -40.45
N LYS A 908 -7.22 149.60 -41.62
CA LYS A 908 -7.16 150.31 -42.91
C LYS A 908 -8.52 150.92 -43.26
N GLU A 909 -9.62 150.20 -43.06
CA GLU A 909 -10.96 150.68 -43.35
C GLU A 909 -11.32 151.89 -42.46
N LYS A 910 -10.99 151.83 -41.16
CA LYS A 910 -11.07 152.99 -40.24
C LYS A 910 -10.21 154.17 -40.73
N GLU A 911 -8.99 153.95 -41.18
CA GLU A 911 -8.15 155.03 -41.70
C GLU A 911 -8.70 155.58 -43.03
N THR A 912 -9.32 154.76 -43.89
CA THR A 912 -10.05 155.27 -45.07
C THR A 912 -11.32 156.03 -44.69
N MET A 913 -12.06 155.58 -43.66
CA MET A 913 -13.22 156.29 -43.12
C MET A 913 -12.82 157.65 -42.54
N LYS A 914 -11.68 157.70 -41.82
CA LYS A 914 -11.09 158.93 -41.31
C LYS A 914 -10.61 159.85 -42.45
N ASN A 915 -9.96 159.33 -43.49
CA ASN A 915 -9.60 160.11 -44.68
C ASN A 915 -10.83 160.64 -45.44
N LEU A 916 -11.92 159.86 -45.52
CA LEU A 916 -13.20 160.32 -46.08
C LEU A 916 -13.87 161.37 -45.18
N GLN A 917 -13.75 161.24 -43.85
CA GLN A 917 -14.21 162.22 -42.87
C GLN A 917 -13.39 163.53 -42.94
N GLU A 918 -12.08 163.46 -43.18
CA GLU A 918 -11.22 164.62 -43.45
C GLU A 918 -11.52 165.25 -44.82
N GLN A 919 -11.81 164.46 -45.87
CA GLN A 919 -12.27 164.98 -47.16
C GLN A 919 -13.66 165.66 -47.06
N LEU A 920 -14.54 165.19 -46.18
CA LEU A 920 -15.81 165.84 -45.85
C LEU A 920 -15.63 167.15 -45.06
N HIS A 921 -14.58 167.27 -44.24
CA HIS A 921 -14.24 168.53 -43.54
C HIS A 921 -13.47 169.54 -44.42
N GLY A 922 -13.07 169.15 -45.64
CA GLY A 922 -12.33 170.01 -46.57
C GLY A 922 -13.18 171.00 -47.37
N LYS A 923 -14.52 171.00 -47.24
CA LYS A 923 -15.42 171.96 -47.91
C LYS A 923 -16.54 172.43 -47.00
N VAL A 924 -16.67 173.76 -46.94
CA VAL A 924 -17.65 174.59 -46.20
C VAL A 924 -17.25 174.88 -44.75
N HIS A 925 -16.79 176.12 -44.57
CA HIS A 925 -16.57 176.81 -43.31
C HIS A 925 -17.87 177.52 -42.86
N TYR A 926 -17.90 178.02 -41.61
CA TYR A 926 -19.05 178.61 -40.87
C TYR A 926 -19.98 177.54 -40.22
N GLU A 927 -20.24 177.51 -38.90
CA GLU A 927 -19.95 178.47 -37.81
C GLU A 927 -19.46 177.82 -36.49
N HIS A 928 -19.15 178.67 -35.51
CA HIS A 928 -18.32 178.40 -34.32
C HIS A 928 -19.14 178.23 -33.03
N PHE A 929 -18.89 177.17 -32.24
CA PHE A 929 -19.14 177.12 -30.79
C PHE A 929 -18.14 176.14 -30.11
N PRO A 930 -17.60 176.43 -28.90
CA PRO A 930 -16.47 175.69 -28.33
C PRO A 930 -16.83 174.67 -27.22
N ASP A 931 -15.77 174.05 -26.66
CA ASP A 931 -15.69 173.19 -25.45
C ASP A 931 -16.18 171.72 -25.54
N ASN A 932 -15.57 170.70 -24.89
CA ASN A 932 -14.20 170.50 -24.35
C ASN A 932 -14.02 168.98 -23.99
N HIS A 933 -12.82 168.57 -23.55
CA HIS A 933 -12.47 167.30 -22.86
C HIS A 933 -12.30 165.97 -23.64
N LYS A 934 -11.03 165.73 -24.05
CA LYS A 934 -10.13 164.67 -23.53
C LYS A 934 -10.76 163.46 -22.79
N CYS A 935 -10.50 162.23 -23.24
CA CYS A 935 -9.45 161.34 -22.67
C CYS A 935 -9.44 159.89 -23.22
N ARG A 936 -8.23 159.42 -23.60
CA ARG A 936 -7.53 158.21 -23.07
C ARG A 936 -8.44 157.07 -22.55
N ALA A 937 -8.67 155.96 -23.27
CA ALA A 937 -7.76 154.83 -23.47
C ALA A 937 -7.21 154.16 -22.17
N VAL A 938 -7.73 152.96 -21.87
CA VAL A 938 -7.10 151.74 -21.27
C VAL A 938 -8.28 150.78 -20.97
N ASN A 939 -8.48 149.62 -21.60
CA ASN A 939 -7.67 148.39 -21.74
C ASN A 939 -7.89 147.40 -20.57
N LEU A 940 -8.06 146.10 -20.91
CA LEU A 940 -8.16 144.91 -20.05
C LEU A 940 -9.51 144.67 -19.31
N CYS A 941 -9.93 143.43 -19.05
CA CYS A 941 -9.31 142.12 -19.38
C CYS A 941 -10.35 141.04 -19.73
#